data_AF-A0A2E5HPU0-F1
#
_entry.id   AF-A0A2E5HPU0-F1
#
_cell.length_a   1.000
_cell.length_b   1.000
_cell.length_c   1.000
_cell.angle_alpha   90.00
_cell.angle_beta   90.00
_cell.angle_gamma   90.00
#
_symmetry.space_group_name_H-M   'P 1'
#
loop_
_entity.id
_entity.type
_entity.pdbx_description
1 polymer ?
#
loop_
_entity_poly.entity_id
_entity_poly.type
_entity_poly.pdbx_seq_one_letter_code
_entity_poly.pdbx_strand_id
1 'polypeptide(L)'
;MTLPLHLWEIKENIRIIAEDLGLDFFETIFEVVDYKRMNEIAAFGGYPTRYPHWRFGMEYEQLSKSYAYGLSKIYEMVINNNPCYAYLLEGNNLVDQKTVISHVYGHCDFFKNNYFFSKTNRKMMDEMANHATRVRRYIDRYGIEKVESFIDVCLSIDNLIDYFSPFIVRSRESDPSTEDDDHDIVVPRLRSKEYMEDFINPPEYIEAQRKKLIEERDRKRTFPEHPQRDVMLFLLENAPLAGWESDILSIIREEAYYFAPQGQTKVMNEGWACVHPDTYVFTDQGMVCMRDLVERGCGEVFDGEKRQRVYDRNIIRNHDSVTVRTRRGLELCGSNNHRVLLEDGETWKRLDELEIGDSIAISGGGDMWPEAMVPLTWSLPPTMTLHDVAEQADVSVWTVLRRRAGRNVRAALAVDEALEEYEALQQVAPARSINRRAVVRVPEVLDERLGAFLGYLVGDGHISRVKRHLGLTSGDESQALHFLKLGQELFDVTASMHKDEGRWRVLLHSETVSDFLVDGLGLTEGPSARDKQIPAEVLRSSEPVVRAFLRALFDSDGYAGRQGVILSTSSDKLAEQVQLLLLNYGILSRKRLQQDGCWHVHVTGRSAQVYAERVGFGLARKQEALDAYLQDHTWFKQERWLDEIVEIEHGQCDVYDISVTETHRYAAGGVINHNSYWHSKIMTEHVLDASEIIDYAEAYASVMATAPGQFNPYKLGIELFRNIEDRWNKGQFGKEWEECEDLAAKESWNRQLGLGREKIFQVRSIYNDVTFIDEFLTEDFAREQKLFTFGYNKKSRQWEIESREFAEIKQKLLFQLTNFGQPTIMVKDGNFGNRAELLLHHRFEGVELKMDYARDVLENISRIWRRPVNLETIVEGKGRLLTYNGSDHSDRPIEYEPV
;
A
#
# COMPACT_ATOMS: atom_id res chain seq x y z
N MET A 1 -24.05 20.22 21.72
CA MET A 1 -23.97 20.70 23.13
C MET A 1 -22.68 21.51 23.29
N THR A 2 -22.49 22.31 24.34
CA THR A 2 -21.24 23.09 24.50
C THR A 2 -20.03 22.18 24.67
N LEU A 3 -18.97 22.46 23.89
CA LEU A 3 -17.66 21.80 23.99
C LEU A 3 -17.13 21.85 25.43
N PRO A 4 -16.53 20.77 25.97
CA PRO A 4 -15.90 20.77 27.29
C PRO A 4 -14.82 21.86 27.41
N LEU A 5 -14.71 22.50 28.57
CA LEU A 5 -13.85 23.68 28.76
C LEU A 5 -12.37 23.43 28.35
N HIS A 6 -11.81 22.27 28.70
CA HIS A 6 -10.44 21.92 28.32
C HIS A 6 -10.26 21.73 26.80
N LEU A 7 -11.25 21.17 26.09
CA LEU A 7 -11.23 21.10 24.63
C LEU A 7 -11.46 22.47 23.99
N TRP A 8 -12.18 23.38 24.65
CA TRP A 8 -12.33 24.76 24.20
C TRP A 8 -11.02 25.56 24.34
N GLU A 9 -10.30 25.39 25.45
CA GLU A 9 -8.97 25.98 25.67
C GLU A 9 -7.94 25.44 24.65
N ILE A 10 -7.93 24.12 24.40
CA ILE A 10 -7.11 23.49 23.36
C ILE A 10 -7.47 24.02 21.97
N LYS A 11 -8.77 24.05 21.63
CA LYS A 11 -9.27 24.58 20.35
C LYS A 11 -8.82 26.02 20.11
N GLU A 12 -8.88 26.86 21.14
CA GLU A 12 -8.53 28.28 21.03
C GLU A 12 -7.01 28.50 20.92
N ASN A 13 -6.19 27.67 21.59
CA ASN A 13 -4.73 27.67 21.39
C ASN A 13 -4.37 27.28 19.95
N ILE A 14 -4.93 26.17 19.45
CA ILE A 14 -4.70 25.69 18.07
C ILE A 14 -5.18 26.73 17.04
N ARG A 15 -6.29 27.44 17.31
CA ARG A 15 -6.80 28.53 16.46
C ARG A 15 -5.77 29.64 16.25
N ILE A 16 -5.16 30.10 17.34
CA ILE A 16 -4.15 31.18 17.32
C ILE A 16 -2.91 30.71 16.56
N ILE A 17 -2.44 29.49 16.84
CA ILE A 17 -1.29 28.89 16.17
C ILE A 17 -1.53 28.72 14.65
N ALA A 18 -2.75 28.33 14.25
CA ALA A 18 -3.13 28.23 12.84
C ALA A 18 -3.16 29.60 12.14
N GLU A 19 -3.62 30.65 12.84
CA GLU A 19 -3.60 32.04 12.34
C GLU A 19 -2.16 32.60 12.20
N ASP A 20 -1.26 32.33 13.15
CA ASP A 20 0.18 32.68 13.05
C ASP A 20 0.90 31.88 11.94
N LEU A 21 0.46 30.63 11.69
CA LEU A 21 0.84 29.84 10.52
C LEU A 21 0.19 30.33 9.21
N GLY A 22 -0.67 31.36 9.25
CA GLY A 22 -1.23 32.03 8.08
C GLY A 22 -2.34 31.24 7.39
N LEU A 23 -2.96 30.30 8.11
CA LEU A 23 -4.18 29.62 7.67
C LEU A 23 -5.37 30.56 7.86
N ASP A 24 -6.24 30.65 6.85
CA ASP A 24 -7.44 31.47 6.87
C ASP A 24 -8.67 30.57 6.71
N PHE A 25 -9.36 30.28 7.82
CA PHE A 25 -10.48 29.33 7.92
C PHE A 25 -11.81 30.03 8.24
N PHE A 26 -12.93 29.30 8.19
CA PHE A 26 -14.24 29.81 8.67
C PHE A 26 -14.35 29.69 10.20
N GLU A 27 -15.41 30.22 10.81
CA GLU A 27 -15.69 29.98 12.22
C GLU A 27 -15.95 28.48 12.45
N THR A 28 -14.98 27.76 13.02
CA THR A 28 -15.10 26.31 13.27
C THR A 28 -15.79 26.01 14.59
N ILE A 29 -16.94 25.35 14.51
CA ILE A 29 -17.73 24.83 15.64
C ILE A 29 -17.42 23.34 15.77
N PHE A 30 -16.80 22.96 16.90
CA PHE A 30 -16.57 21.57 17.25
C PHE A 30 -17.67 21.07 18.18
N GLU A 31 -18.30 19.93 17.85
CA GLU A 31 -19.25 19.23 18.71
C GLU A 31 -18.75 17.81 19.03
N VAL A 32 -18.76 17.44 20.32
CA VAL A 32 -18.43 16.06 20.76
C VAL A 32 -19.66 15.16 20.60
N VAL A 33 -19.48 13.97 20.01
CA VAL A 33 -20.52 12.99 19.70
C VAL A 33 -20.09 11.57 20.07
N ASP A 34 -21.05 10.70 20.43
CA ASP A 34 -20.77 9.28 20.66
C ASP A 34 -20.58 8.51 19.33
N TYR A 35 -20.08 7.27 19.39
CA TYR A 35 -19.81 6.48 18.18
C TYR A 35 -21.06 6.21 17.33
N LYS A 36 -22.25 6.13 17.96
CA LYS A 36 -23.52 5.95 17.24
C LYS A 36 -23.84 7.21 16.45
N ARG A 37 -23.81 8.37 17.11
CA ARG A 37 -24.12 9.65 16.48
C ARG A 37 -23.08 10.03 15.43
N MET A 38 -21.80 9.66 15.61
CA MET A 38 -20.78 9.76 14.57
C MET A 38 -21.17 8.93 13.32
N ASN A 39 -21.55 7.65 13.50
CA ASN A 39 -21.97 6.80 12.39
C ASN A 39 -23.28 7.26 11.74
N GLU A 40 -24.25 7.79 12.50
CA GLU A 40 -25.49 8.39 11.97
C GLU A 40 -25.19 9.62 11.09
N ILE A 41 -24.31 10.51 11.56
CA ILE A 41 -23.90 11.72 10.85
C ILE A 41 -23.11 11.35 9.59
N ALA A 42 -22.19 10.39 9.68
CA ALA A 42 -21.41 9.89 8.55
C ALA A 42 -22.31 9.24 7.47
N ALA A 43 -23.30 8.44 7.85
CA ALA A 43 -24.28 7.86 6.93
C ALA A 43 -25.20 8.91 6.25
N PHE A 44 -25.33 10.11 6.81
CA PHE A 44 -25.97 11.25 6.15
C PHE A 44 -25.00 12.16 5.38
N GLY A 45 -23.73 11.76 5.21
CA GLY A 45 -22.73 12.56 4.49
C GLY A 45 -22.25 13.79 5.27
N GLY A 46 -22.19 13.68 6.60
CA GLY A 46 -21.79 14.74 7.52
C GLY A 46 -22.95 15.54 8.13
N TYR A 47 -24.21 15.32 7.69
CA TYR A 47 -25.33 16.18 8.09
C TYR A 47 -26.17 15.63 9.25
N PRO A 48 -26.59 16.47 10.23
CA PRO A 48 -27.49 16.07 11.31
C PRO A 48 -28.90 15.61 10.88
N THR A 49 -29.30 15.88 9.63
CA THR A 49 -30.59 15.49 9.03
C THR A 49 -30.47 15.53 7.50
N ARG A 50 -30.91 14.45 6.84
CA ARG A 50 -31.10 14.35 5.39
C ARG A 50 -32.51 13.79 5.11
N TYR A 51 -32.89 13.64 3.84
CA TYR A 51 -34.16 13.00 3.48
C TYR A 51 -34.17 11.51 3.90
N PRO A 52 -35.34 10.94 4.26
CA PRO A 52 -35.42 9.52 4.63
C PRO A 52 -35.23 8.63 3.38
N HIS A 53 -34.32 7.66 3.47
CA HIS A 53 -34.02 6.71 2.39
C HIS A 53 -33.34 5.46 2.96
N TRP A 54 -33.70 4.27 2.47
CA TRP A 54 -33.13 2.98 2.87
C TRP A 54 -31.60 2.92 2.77
N ARG A 55 -31.01 3.55 1.74
CA ARG A 55 -29.55 3.62 1.51
C ARG A 55 -28.77 4.08 2.75
N PHE A 56 -29.21 5.15 3.40
CA PHE A 56 -28.53 5.69 4.60
C PHE A 56 -28.62 4.72 5.79
N GLY A 57 -29.69 3.92 5.86
CA GLY A 57 -29.81 2.84 6.85
C GLY A 57 -28.82 1.70 6.60
N MET A 58 -28.55 1.35 5.33
CA MET A 58 -27.49 0.40 4.99
C MET A 58 -26.09 0.94 5.24
N GLU A 59 -25.84 2.20 4.86
CA GLU A 59 -24.54 2.87 5.09
C GLU A 59 -24.25 2.97 6.59
N TYR A 60 -25.25 3.31 7.42
CA TYR A 60 -25.14 3.23 8.89
C TYR A 60 -24.86 1.81 9.40
N GLU A 61 -25.61 0.79 8.95
CA GLU A 61 -25.40 -0.60 9.36
C GLU A 61 -24.02 -1.13 8.94
N GLN A 62 -23.48 -0.68 7.80
CA GLN A 62 -22.14 -1.01 7.34
C GLN A 62 -21.07 -0.34 8.20
N LEU A 63 -21.16 0.98 8.41
CA LEU A 63 -20.23 1.74 9.25
C LEU A 63 -20.24 1.23 10.71
N SER A 64 -21.43 1.01 11.28
CA SER A 64 -21.59 0.50 12.64
C SER A 64 -21.01 -0.91 12.83
N LYS A 65 -21.13 -1.80 11.83
CA LYS A 65 -20.51 -3.14 11.88
C LYS A 65 -19.01 -3.07 11.69
N SER A 66 -18.52 -2.30 10.71
CA SER A 66 -17.08 -2.12 10.52
C SER A 66 -16.41 -1.53 11.75
N TYR A 67 -17.04 -0.57 12.44
CA TYR A 67 -16.58 -0.07 13.73
C TYR A 67 -16.60 -1.17 14.82
N ALA A 68 -17.72 -1.88 14.98
CA ALA A 68 -17.88 -2.93 15.99
C ALA A 68 -16.92 -4.14 15.81
N TYR A 69 -16.47 -4.40 14.58
CA TYR A 69 -15.44 -5.41 14.27
C TYR A 69 -14.01 -4.85 14.19
N GLY A 70 -13.80 -3.56 14.48
CA GLY A 70 -12.48 -2.91 14.46
C GLY A 70 -11.87 -2.71 13.06
N LEU A 71 -12.71 -2.76 12.00
CA LEU A 71 -12.31 -2.60 10.60
C LEU A 71 -12.22 -1.13 10.16
N SER A 72 -12.86 -0.20 10.88
CA SER A 72 -12.81 1.24 10.58
C SER A 72 -13.18 2.10 11.80
N LYS A 73 -12.33 3.07 12.17
CA LYS A 73 -12.65 4.16 13.12
C LYS A 73 -12.77 5.48 12.36
N ILE A 74 -13.89 6.19 12.54
CA ILE A 74 -14.04 7.57 12.08
C ILE A 74 -13.50 8.46 13.21
N TYR A 75 -12.32 9.04 13.00
CA TYR A 75 -11.70 9.95 13.97
C TYR A 75 -12.35 11.34 13.94
N GLU A 76 -12.74 11.81 12.75
CA GLU A 76 -13.36 13.10 12.51
C GLU A 76 -14.42 13.09 11.40
N MET A 77 -15.26 14.12 11.38
CA MET A 77 -16.20 14.40 10.30
C MET A 77 -16.40 15.91 10.19
N VAL A 78 -16.07 16.52 9.05
CA VAL A 78 -16.09 17.98 8.84
C VAL A 78 -17.05 18.38 7.71
N ILE A 79 -17.87 19.42 7.95
CA ILE A 79 -18.78 20.02 6.97
C ILE A 79 -18.27 21.40 6.55
N ASN A 80 -18.02 21.58 5.25
CA ASN A 80 -17.71 22.88 4.65
C ASN A 80 -18.97 23.77 4.56
N ASN A 81 -19.27 24.46 5.66
CA ASN A 81 -20.26 25.53 5.75
C ASN A 81 -19.61 26.79 6.39
N ASN A 82 -20.37 27.87 6.49
CA ASN A 82 -20.02 29.03 7.31
C ASN A 82 -21.16 29.33 8.31
N PRO A 83 -21.02 28.99 9.62
CA PRO A 83 -19.83 28.40 10.25
C PRO A 83 -19.53 26.97 9.79
N CYS A 84 -18.27 26.56 9.92
CA CYS A 84 -17.81 25.21 9.62
C CYS A 84 -18.09 24.31 10.82
N TYR A 85 -18.62 23.11 10.59
CA TYR A 85 -18.95 22.16 11.66
C TYR A 85 -18.01 20.97 11.62
N ALA A 86 -17.48 20.59 12.78
CA ALA A 86 -16.62 19.43 12.93
C ALA A 86 -17.07 18.57 14.12
N TYR A 87 -17.16 17.26 13.91
CA TYR A 87 -17.57 16.32 14.94
C TYR A 87 -16.35 15.59 15.51
N LEU A 88 -16.26 15.61 16.84
CA LEU A 88 -15.22 14.96 17.63
C LEU A 88 -15.80 13.70 18.26
N LEU A 89 -15.14 12.55 18.10
CA LEU A 89 -15.58 11.32 18.76
C LEU A 89 -15.29 11.38 20.27
N GLU A 90 -16.30 11.13 21.11
CA GLU A 90 -16.17 11.19 22.59
C GLU A 90 -15.13 10.20 23.14
N GLY A 91 -14.92 9.07 22.46
CA GLY A 91 -13.95 8.03 22.84
C GLY A 91 -12.52 8.24 22.34
N ASN A 92 -12.20 9.38 21.71
CA ASN A 92 -10.84 9.73 21.31
C ASN A 92 -10.00 10.16 22.54
N ASN A 93 -8.71 9.81 22.55
CA ASN A 93 -7.77 10.28 23.59
C ASN A 93 -7.48 11.79 23.41
N LEU A 94 -6.81 12.46 24.37
CA LEU A 94 -6.60 13.91 24.28
C LEU A 94 -5.78 14.33 23.05
N VAL A 95 -4.90 13.45 22.57
CA VAL A 95 -3.99 13.70 21.45
C VAL A 95 -4.65 13.42 20.10
N ASP A 96 -5.54 12.40 20.02
CA ASP A 96 -6.53 12.25 18.94
C ASP A 96 -7.32 13.56 18.78
N GLN A 97 -7.82 14.14 19.89
CA GLN A 97 -8.58 15.41 19.83
C GLN A 97 -7.70 16.57 19.36
N LYS A 98 -6.48 16.74 19.89
CA LYS A 98 -5.52 17.76 19.42
C LYS A 98 -5.19 17.58 17.93
N THR A 99 -5.04 16.33 17.46
CA THR A 99 -4.78 15.97 16.06
C THR A 99 -5.93 16.38 15.16
N VAL A 100 -7.14 15.92 15.47
CA VAL A 100 -8.35 16.21 14.69
C VAL A 100 -8.62 17.70 14.65
N ILE A 101 -8.52 18.42 15.78
CA ILE A 101 -8.71 19.88 15.80
C ILE A 101 -7.71 20.56 14.86
N SER A 102 -6.44 20.14 14.87
CA SER A 102 -5.39 20.68 13.98
C SER A 102 -5.60 20.32 12.50
N HIS A 103 -6.07 19.10 12.21
CA HIS A 103 -6.36 18.61 10.86
C HIS A 103 -7.56 19.33 10.25
N VAL A 104 -8.65 19.46 11.02
CA VAL A 104 -9.86 20.22 10.67
C VAL A 104 -9.56 21.68 10.36
N TYR A 105 -8.62 22.33 11.07
CA TYR A 105 -8.23 23.71 10.71
C TYR A 105 -7.52 23.78 9.35
N GLY A 106 -6.67 22.79 9.02
CA GLY A 106 -6.09 22.65 7.69
C GLY A 106 -7.15 22.41 6.60
N HIS A 107 -8.09 21.50 6.84
CA HIS A 107 -9.23 21.27 5.93
C HIS A 107 -10.10 22.53 5.76
N CYS A 108 -10.42 23.24 6.85
CA CYS A 108 -11.26 24.44 6.82
C CYS A 108 -10.59 25.60 6.06
N ASP A 109 -9.27 25.75 6.18
CA ASP A 109 -8.47 26.68 5.39
C ASP A 109 -8.47 26.32 3.90
N PHE A 110 -8.27 25.03 3.56
CA PHE A 110 -8.36 24.55 2.18
C PHE A 110 -9.75 24.84 1.58
N PHE A 111 -10.80 24.44 2.30
CA PHE A 111 -12.21 24.61 1.96
C PHE A 111 -12.65 26.07 1.77
N LYS A 112 -12.05 27.02 2.50
CA LYS A 112 -12.36 28.45 2.39
C LYS A 112 -11.67 29.10 1.20
N ASN A 113 -10.43 28.70 0.90
CA ASN A 113 -9.54 29.38 -0.04
C ASN A 113 -9.47 28.76 -1.44
N ASN A 114 -9.85 27.49 -1.61
CA ASN A 114 -9.78 26.80 -2.90
C ASN A 114 -10.92 27.23 -3.86
N TYR A 115 -10.55 27.53 -5.12
CA TYR A 115 -11.45 28.01 -6.16
C TYR A 115 -12.66 27.09 -6.41
N PHE A 116 -12.49 25.77 -6.35
CA PHE A 116 -13.57 24.81 -6.64
C PHE A 116 -14.65 24.81 -5.55
N PHE A 117 -14.31 25.23 -4.32
CA PHE A 117 -15.27 25.47 -3.24
C PHE A 117 -15.89 26.88 -3.27
N SER A 118 -15.47 27.78 -4.17
CA SER A 118 -16.03 29.14 -4.25
C SER A 118 -17.51 29.19 -4.67
N LYS A 119 -18.04 28.09 -5.23
CA LYS A 119 -19.43 27.97 -5.73
C LYS A 119 -20.32 27.05 -4.87
N THR A 120 -19.79 26.38 -3.84
CA THR A 120 -20.61 25.52 -2.97
C THR A 120 -21.54 26.37 -2.09
N ASN A 121 -22.69 25.81 -1.74
CA ASN A 121 -23.60 26.48 -0.81
C ASN A 121 -23.03 26.43 0.61
N ARG A 122 -22.58 27.59 1.12
CA ARG A 122 -22.03 27.74 2.48
C ARG A 122 -23.06 27.62 3.61
N LYS A 123 -24.33 27.36 3.26
CA LYS A 123 -25.47 27.08 4.17
C LYS A 123 -26.16 25.76 3.81
N MET A 124 -25.42 24.79 3.29
CA MET A 124 -25.99 23.51 2.89
C MET A 124 -26.67 22.77 4.05
N MET A 125 -26.30 23.01 5.32
CA MET A 125 -27.03 22.46 6.47
C MET A 125 -28.50 22.94 6.55
N ASP A 126 -28.78 24.20 6.19
CA ASP A 126 -30.16 24.73 6.13
C ASP A 126 -30.92 24.06 4.97
N GLU A 127 -30.27 23.91 3.80
CA GLU A 127 -30.93 23.31 2.63
C GLU A 127 -31.13 21.80 2.73
N MET A 128 -30.22 21.02 3.35
CA MET A 128 -30.45 19.60 3.67
C MET A 128 -31.74 19.41 4.50
N ALA A 129 -32.00 20.31 5.45
CA ALA A 129 -33.22 20.28 6.25
C ALA A 129 -34.47 20.68 5.44
N ASN A 130 -34.34 21.63 4.50
CA ASN A 130 -35.40 21.99 3.55
C ASN A 130 -35.72 20.82 2.59
N HIS A 131 -34.69 20.22 1.97
CA HIS A 131 -34.76 19.04 1.11
C HIS A 131 -35.44 17.87 1.83
N ALA A 132 -34.98 17.52 3.04
CA ALA A 132 -35.60 16.50 3.89
C ALA A 132 -37.09 16.77 4.17
N THR A 133 -37.46 18.04 4.39
CA THR A 133 -38.84 18.47 4.62
C THR A 133 -39.69 18.39 3.34
N ARG A 134 -39.13 18.67 2.16
CA ARG A 134 -39.79 18.52 0.86
C ARG A 134 -40.07 17.06 0.55
N VAL A 135 -39.06 16.19 0.67
CA VAL A 135 -39.18 14.74 0.40
C VAL A 135 -40.21 14.09 1.33
N ARG A 136 -40.21 14.39 2.64
CA ARG A 136 -41.24 13.90 3.58
C ARG A 136 -42.65 14.29 3.12
N ARG A 137 -42.87 15.56 2.75
CA ARG A 137 -44.15 16.04 2.18
C ARG A 137 -44.52 15.38 0.84
N TYR A 138 -43.61 14.70 0.14
CA TYR A 138 -43.94 13.91 -1.05
C TYR A 138 -44.26 12.46 -0.68
N ILE A 139 -43.52 11.85 0.26
CA ILE A 139 -43.84 10.54 0.84
C ILE A 139 -45.26 10.54 1.44
N ASP A 140 -45.62 11.57 2.21
CA ASP A 140 -46.96 11.76 2.81
C ASP A 140 -48.09 11.84 1.77
N ARG A 141 -47.79 12.20 0.52
CA ARG A 141 -48.78 12.44 -0.55
C ARG A 141 -48.80 11.38 -1.67
N TYR A 142 -47.70 10.67 -1.88
CA TYR A 142 -47.53 9.73 -2.98
C TYR A 142 -47.13 8.30 -2.54
N GLY A 143 -46.89 8.09 -1.25
CA GLY A 143 -46.43 6.82 -0.68
C GLY A 143 -44.91 6.67 -0.70
N ILE A 144 -44.36 5.97 0.29
CA ILE A 144 -42.91 5.78 0.45
C ILE A 144 -42.29 5.06 -0.75
N GLU A 145 -42.81 3.88 -1.10
CA GLU A 145 -42.29 3.02 -2.19
C GLU A 145 -42.10 3.78 -3.52
N LYS A 146 -43.06 4.64 -3.87
CA LYS A 146 -43.03 5.40 -5.12
C LYS A 146 -41.98 6.52 -5.11
N VAL A 147 -41.81 7.19 -3.97
CA VAL A 147 -40.84 8.29 -3.83
C VAL A 147 -39.43 7.72 -3.70
N GLU A 148 -39.26 6.68 -2.88
CA GLU A 148 -38.00 5.96 -2.66
C GLU A 148 -37.49 5.34 -3.97
N SER A 149 -38.32 4.60 -4.71
CA SER A 149 -37.94 4.04 -6.01
C SER A 149 -37.59 5.11 -7.08
N PHE A 150 -38.11 6.34 -6.96
CA PHE A 150 -37.72 7.45 -7.84
C PHE A 150 -36.40 8.12 -7.39
N ILE A 151 -36.13 8.15 -6.07
CA ILE A 151 -34.83 8.58 -5.52
C ILE A 151 -33.74 7.58 -5.93
N ASP A 152 -33.96 6.27 -5.85
CA ASP A 152 -33.04 5.24 -6.36
C ASP A 152 -32.66 5.47 -7.84
N VAL A 153 -33.67 5.74 -8.69
CA VAL A 153 -33.50 6.07 -10.11
C VAL A 153 -32.62 7.32 -10.28
N CYS A 154 -32.83 8.37 -9.50
CA CYS A 154 -32.02 9.59 -9.57
C CYS A 154 -30.61 9.42 -9.00
N LEU A 155 -30.44 8.64 -7.92
CA LEU A 155 -29.15 8.31 -7.33
C LEU A 155 -28.28 7.42 -8.24
N SER A 156 -28.88 6.70 -9.19
CA SER A 156 -28.12 5.96 -10.20
C SER A 156 -27.49 6.84 -11.30
N ILE A 157 -27.78 8.14 -11.30
CA ILE A 157 -27.26 9.13 -12.25
C ILE A 157 -26.75 10.41 -11.58
N ASP A 158 -26.53 10.40 -10.26
CA ASP A 158 -26.09 11.56 -9.47
C ASP A 158 -24.74 12.14 -9.96
N ASN A 159 -23.94 11.31 -10.61
CA ASN A 159 -22.67 11.65 -11.22
C ASN A 159 -22.76 12.20 -12.66
N LEU A 160 -23.92 12.15 -13.33
CA LEU A 160 -24.09 12.61 -14.71
C LEU A 160 -24.32 14.14 -14.80
N ILE A 161 -23.49 14.89 -14.05
CA ILE A 161 -23.46 16.34 -13.99
C ILE A 161 -22.17 16.89 -14.64
N ASP A 162 -22.22 18.16 -15.05
CA ASP A 162 -21.03 18.86 -15.54
C ASP A 162 -20.41 19.68 -14.40
N TYR A 163 -19.38 19.14 -13.75
CA TYR A 163 -18.70 19.80 -12.62
C TYR A 163 -18.21 21.23 -12.94
N PHE A 164 -18.00 21.59 -14.20
CA PHE A 164 -17.55 22.93 -14.61
C PHE A 164 -18.71 23.92 -14.82
N SER A 165 -19.94 23.44 -14.98
CA SER A 165 -21.16 24.23 -15.21
C SER A 165 -21.36 25.41 -14.22
N PRO A 166 -21.09 25.29 -12.90
CA PRO A 166 -21.21 26.41 -11.94
C PRO A 166 -20.17 27.55 -12.13
N PHE A 167 -19.12 27.30 -12.92
CA PHE A 167 -18.02 28.24 -13.19
C PHE A 167 -18.13 28.85 -14.59
N ILE A 168 -18.76 28.15 -15.53
CA ILE A 168 -19.05 28.66 -16.87
C ILE A 168 -20.09 29.77 -16.75
N VAL A 169 -19.64 31.03 -16.85
CA VAL A 169 -20.54 32.18 -17.05
C VAL A 169 -21.11 32.11 -18.46
N ARG A 170 -22.14 31.28 -18.65
CA ARG A 170 -23.02 31.38 -19.81
C ARG A 170 -23.66 32.77 -19.74
N SER A 171 -23.35 33.64 -20.69
CA SER A 171 -23.99 34.94 -20.84
C SER A 171 -25.49 34.74 -21.03
N ARG A 172 -26.27 34.88 -19.96
CA ARG A 172 -27.74 34.67 -19.98
C ARG A 172 -28.50 35.91 -20.44
N GLU A 173 -27.90 36.63 -21.38
CA GLU A 173 -28.56 37.47 -22.36
C GLU A 173 -28.23 36.84 -23.72
N SER A 174 -29.26 36.53 -24.50
CA SER A 174 -29.09 36.21 -25.91
C SER A 174 -28.56 37.46 -26.60
N ASP A 175 -27.27 37.46 -26.96
CA ASP A 175 -26.74 38.49 -27.84
C ASP A 175 -27.48 38.41 -29.18
N PRO A 176 -28.20 39.46 -29.62
CA PRO A 176 -28.91 39.44 -30.89
C PRO A 176 -27.99 39.24 -32.11
N SER A 177 -26.66 39.36 -31.93
CA SER A 177 -25.67 39.07 -32.97
C SER A 177 -25.75 37.63 -33.54
N THR A 178 -26.27 36.66 -32.79
CA THR A 178 -26.48 35.28 -33.32
C THR A 178 -27.77 35.10 -34.14
N GLU A 179 -28.40 36.19 -34.60
CA GLU A 179 -29.30 36.13 -35.78
C GLU A 179 -28.50 36.08 -37.12
N ASP A 180 -27.20 36.38 -37.14
CA ASP A 180 -26.39 36.52 -38.38
C ASP A 180 -26.03 35.21 -39.13
N ASP A 181 -26.42 34.02 -38.65
CA ASP A 181 -26.23 32.75 -39.38
C ASP A 181 -27.46 32.32 -40.23
N ASP A 182 -28.38 33.25 -40.56
CA ASP A 182 -29.28 33.11 -41.72
C ASP A 182 -28.56 33.45 -43.05
N HIS A 183 -27.27 33.08 -43.13
CA HIS A 183 -26.47 33.13 -44.35
C HIS A 183 -27.19 32.37 -45.48
N ASP A 184 -27.36 33.06 -46.61
CA ASP A 184 -28.26 32.66 -47.69
C ASP A 184 -28.05 31.21 -48.12
N ILE A 185 -29.09 30.37 -47.99
CA ILE A 185 -29.06 28.98 -48.45
C ILE A 185 -28.95 28.97 -49.97
N VAL A 186 -27.71 28.86 -50.47
CA VAL A 186 -27.38 28.89 -51.90
C VAL A 186 -27.91 27.62 -52.57
N VAL A 187 -29.16 27.69 -53.02
CA VAL A 187 -29.82 26.65 -53.83
C VAL A 187 -28.96 26.39 -55.08
N PRO A 188 -28.45 25.17 -55.31
CA PRO A 188 -27.59 24.88 -56.46
C PRO A 188 -28.36 24.98 -57.78
N ARG A 189 -28.26 26.14 -58.47
CA ARG A 189 -28.93 26.39 -59.75
C ARG A 189 -28.50 25.38 -60.81
N LEU A 190 -29.46 24.87 -61.57
CA LEU A 190 -29.21 24.00 -62.71
C LEU A 190 -28.54 24.80 -63.83
N ARG A 191 -27.45 24.24 -64.38
CA ARG A 191 -26.66 24.85 -65.45
C ARG A 191 -27.53 25.17 -66.67
N SER A 192 -27.68 26.46 -66.94
CA SER A 192 -28.48 27.02 -68.03
C SER A 192 -27.68 28.06 -68.81
N LYS A 193 -28.27 28.59 -69.89
CA LYS A 193 -27.79 29.82 -70.55
C LYS A 193 -28.71 30.96 -70.08
N GLU A 194 -28.20 32.20 -70.00
CA GLU A 194 -28.92 33.36 -69.45
C GLU A 194 -30.39 33.45 -69.91
N TYR A 195 -30.66 33.33 -71.22
CA TYR A 195 -32.00 33.41 -71.80
C TYR A 195 -32.96 32.25 -71.46
N MET A 196 -32.49 31.24 -70.70
CA MET A 196 -33.28 30.12 -70.19
C MET A 196 -33.30 30.07 -68.65
N GLU A 197 -32.61 30.96 -67.94
CA GLU A 197 -32.42 30.82 -66.48
C GLU A 197 -33.76 30.88 -65.73
N ASP A 198 -34.64 31.83 -66.09
CA ASP A 198 -36.00 31.97 -65.54
C ASP A 198 -36.92 30.75 -65.82
N PHE A 199 -36.65 30.00 -66.89
CA PHE A 199 -37.42 28.81 -67.28
C PHE A 199 -36.86 27.50 -66.70
N ILE A 200 -35.56 27.46 -66.37
CA ILE A 200 -34.87 26.27 -65.84
C ILE A 200 -34.78 26.31 -64.31
N ASN A 201 -34.70 27.50 -63.71
CA ASN A 201 -34.74 27.72 -62.26
C ASN A 201 -35.86 28.72 -61.91
N PRO A 202 -37.14 28.44 -62.19
CA PRO A 202 -38.24 29.37 -61.90
C PRO A 202 -38.38 29.64 -60.38
N PRO A 203 -38.89 30.80 -59.95
CA PRO A 203 -38.92 31.19 -58.53
C PRO A 203 -39.56 30.15 -57.61
N GLU A 204 -40.70 29.58 -58.00
CA GLU A 204 -41.40 28.54 -57.22
C GLU A 204 -40.54 27.27 -57.01
N TYR A 205 -39.67 26.94 -57.96
CA TYR A 205 -38.74 25.80 -57.85
C TYR A 205 -37.58 26.12 -56.90
N ILE A 206 -37.05 27.35 -56.97
CA ILE A 206 -36.01 27.83 -56.03
C ILE A 206 -36.58 27.91 -54.61
N GLU A 207 -37.80 28.42 -54.43
CA GLU A 207 -38.48 28.45 -53.12
C GLU A 207 -38.79 27.04 -52.60
N ALA A 208 -39.27 26.13 -53.46
CA ALA A 208 -39.47 24.73 -53.08
C ALA A 208 -38.17 24.03 -52.71
N GLN A 209 -37.05 24.30 -53.40
CA GLN A 209 -35.73 23.81 -52.98
C GLN A 209 -35.22 24.49 -51.71
N ARG A 210 -35.35 25.81 -51.53
CA ARG A 210 -34.95 26.53 -50.31
C ARG A 210 -35.73 25.99 -49.12
N LYS A 211 -37.05 25.81 -49.26
CA LYS A 211 -37.91 25.20 -48.25
C LYS A 211 -37.54 23.74 -47.97
N LYS A 212 -37.26 22.92 -49.00
CA LYS A 212 -36.81 21.53 -48.81
C LYS A 212 -35.43 21.45 -48.14
N LEU A 213 -34.53 22.39 -48.43
CA LEU A 213 -33.22 22.50 -47.78
C LEU A 213 -33.34 23.00 -46.34
N ILE A 214 -34.30 23.88 -46.04
CA ILE A 214 -34.68 24.24 -44.66
C ILE A 214 -35.27 23.03 -43.94
N GLU A 215 -36.23 22.33 -44.53
CA GLU A 215 -36.81 21.10 -43.95
C GLU A 215 -35.76 19.97 -43.79
N GLU A 216 -34.75 19.88 -44.65
CA GLU A 216 -33.62 18.94 -44.51
C GLU A 216 -32.54 19.42 -43.51
N ARG A 217 -32.34 20.74 -43.35
CA ARG A 217 -31.48 21.35 -42.32
C ARG A 217 -32.08 21.16 -40.94
N ASP A 218 -33.36 21.49 -40.80
CA ASP A 218 -34.09 21.45 -39.54
C ASP A 218 -34.41 20.00 -39.11
N ARG A 219 -34.40 19.03 -40.05
CA ARG A 219 -34.33 17.58 -39.77
C ARG A 219 -32.94 17.06 -39.39
N LYS A 220 -31.88 17.83 -39.64
CA LYS A 220 -30.48 17.50 -39.29
C LYS A 220 -29.99 18.22 -38.04
N ARG A 221 -30.68 19.27 -37.59
CA ARG A 221 -30.46 19.90 -36.28
C ARG A 221 -30.76 18.88 -35.18
N THR A 222 -29.71 18.50 -34.44
CA THR A 222 -29.85 17.75 -33.19
C THR A 222 -30.43 18.65 -32.10
N PHE A 223 -31.03 18.04 -31.09
CA PHE A 223 -31.50 18.75 -29.90
C PHE A 223 -30.84 18.15 -28.65
N PRO A 224 -29.82 18.78 -28.03
CA PRO A 224 -29.34 20.15 -28.23
C PRO A 224 -28.50 20.37 -29.50
N GLU A 225 -28.30 21.63 -29.88
CA GLU A 225 -27.46 22.03 -31.03
C GLU A 225 -25.97 21.72 -30.82
N HIS A 226 -25.53 21.68 -29.56
CA HIS A 226 -24.20 21.21 -29.14
C HIS A 226 -24.35 20.18 -28.02
N PRO A 227 -23.65 19.03 -28.05
CA PRO A 227 -23.81 17.97 -27.06
C PRO A 227 -23.63 18.45 -25.60
N GLN A 228 -24.59 18.12 -24.75
CA GLN A 228 -24.68 18.64 -23.37
C GLN A 228 -24.11 17.62 -22.35
N ARG A 229 -23.09 18.04 -21.59
CA ARG A 229 -22.47 17.21 -20.53
C ARG A 229 -23.35 17.04 -19.29
N ASP A 230 -24.10 18.06 -18.89
CA ASP A 230 -25.00 17.99 -17.73
C ASP A 230 -26.30 17.25 -18.14
N VAL A 231 -26.26 15.91 -18.07
CA VAL A 231 -27.39 15.03 -18.42
C VAL A 231 -28.53 15.22 -17.42
N MET A 232 -28.22 15.37 -16.13
CA MET A 232 -29.25 15.65 -15.11
C MET A 232 -30.01 16.96 -15.40
N LEU A 233 -29.32 18.04 -15.79
CA LEU A 233 -29.97 19.29 -16.21
C LEU A 233 -30.79 19.11 -17.48
N PHE A 234 -30.28 18.38 -18.48
CA PHE A 234 -31.03 18.14 -19.72
C PHE A 234 -32.33 17.39 -19.43
N LEU A 235 -32.29 16.38 -18.55
CA LEU A 235 -33.47 15.65 -18.10
C LEU A 235 -34.40 16.55 -17.26
N LEU A 236 -33.87 17.39 -16.38
CA LEU A 236 -34.66 18.32 -15.56
C LEU A 236 -35.43 19.35 -16.41
N GLU A 237 -34.81 19.85 -17.48
CA GLU A 237 -35.42 20.85 -18.38
C GLU A 237 -36.37 20.24 -19.43
N ASN A 238 -36.13 19.00 -19.88
CA ASN A 238 -36.77 18.45 -21.08
C ASN A 238 -37.52 17.11 -20.89
N ALA A 239 -37.29 16.36 -19.82
CA ALA A 239 -38.01 15.11 -19.58
C ALA A 239 -39.44 15.37 -19.08
N PRO A 240 -40.42 14.49 -19.37
CA PRO A 240 -41.84 14.73 -19.10
C PRO A 240 -42.24 14.53 -17.61
N LEU A 241 -41.43 15.04 -16.68
CA LEU A 241 -41.53 14.78 -15.24
C LEU A 241 -42.74 15.44 -14.58
N ALA A 242 -43.27 14.81 -13.52
CA ALA A 242 -44.20 15.48 -12.62
C ALA A 242 -43.47 16.52 -11.74
N GLY A 243 -44.18 17.55 -11.27
CA GLY A 243 -43.57 18.62 -10.46
C GLY A 243 -43.00 18.22 -9.10
N TRP A 244 -43.11 16.95 -8.68
CA TRP A 244 -42.40 16.38 -7.52
C TRP A 244 -41.21 15.49 -7.94
N GLU A 245 -41.27 14.90 -9.14
CA GLU A 245 -40.18 14.13 -9.76
C GLU A 245 -39.06 15.07 -10.20
N SER A 246 -39.42 16.19 -10.84
CA SER A 246 -38.51 17.30 -11.14
C SER A 246 -37.90 17.91 -9.87
N ASP A 247 -38.67 18.03 -8.77
CA ASP A 247 -38.14 18.56 -7.51
C ASP A 247 -37.06 17.66 -6.90
N ILE A 248 -37.30 16.35 -6.87
CA ILE A 248 -36.33 15.37 -6.37
C ILE A 248 -35.07 15.31 -7.25
N LEU A 249 -35.23 15.41 -8.57
CA LEU A 249 -34.07 15.48 -9.48
C LEU A 249 -33.26 16.76 -9.29
N SER A 250 -33.91 17.92 -9.01
CA SER A 250 -33.20 19.16 -8.65
C SER A 250 -32.46 19.01 -7.32
N ILE A 251 -33.11 18.47 -6.29
CA ILE A 251 -32.51 18.21 -4.97
C ILE A 251 -31.24 17.37 -5.13
N ILE A 252 -31.31 16.19 -5.76
CA ILE A 252 -30.16 15.28 -5.88
C ILE A 252 -29.04 15.90 -6.71
N ARG A 253 -29.36 16.68 -7.75
CA ARG A 253 -28.38 17.47 -8.51
C ARG A 253 -27.73 18.55 -7.64
N GLU A 254 -28.48 19.26 -6.80
CA GLU A 254 -27.96 20.24 -5.82
C GLU A 254 -27.02 19.58 -4.80
N GLU A 255 -27.37 18.38 -4.28
CA GLU A 255 -26.49 17.63 -3.38
C GLU A 255 -25.19 17.19 -4.08
N ALA A 256 -25.28 16.67 -5.31
CA ALA A 256 -24.13 16.23 -6.10
C ALA A 256 -23.13 17.38 -6.37
N TYR A 257 -23.63 18.58 -6.70
CA TYR A 257 -22.76 19.76 -6.85
C TYR A 257 -22.12 20.23 -5.54
N TYR A 258 -22.71 19.97 -4.37
CA TYR A 258 -22.08 20.28 -3.09
C TYR A 258 -20.92 19.32 -2.75
N PHE A 259 -21.01 18.03 -3.15
CA PHE A 259 -20.00 17.01 -2.84
C PHE A 259 -18.90 16.84 -3.91
N ALA A 260 -19.09 17.36 -5.12
CA ALA A 260 -18.11 17.21 -6.20
C ALA A 260 -16.72 17.78 -5.89
N PRO A 261 -16.55 19.00 -5.30
CA PRO A 261 -15.22 19.55 -5.02
C PRO A 261 -14.39 18.72 -4.01
N GLN A 262 -15.04 18.12 -3.01
CA GLN A 262 -14.41 17.26 -1.99
C GLN A 262 -13.79 16.00 -2.59
N GLY A 263 -14.36 15.50 -3.69
CA GLY A 263 -13.70 14.49 -4.51
C GLY A 263 -12.53 15.09 -5.30
N GLN A 264 -12.74 16.22 -5.96
CA GLN A 264 -11.76 16.81 -6.91
C GLN A 264 -10.47 17.32 -6.27
N THR A 265 -10.43 17.50 -4.95
CA THR A 265 -9.26 18.02 -4.22
C THR A 265 -8.79 17.07 -3.11
N LYS A 266 -9.10 15.77 -3.22
CA LYS A 266 -8.80 14.77 -2.19
C LYS A 266 -7.32 14.41 -2.13
N VAL A 267 -6.57 14.47 -3.23
CA VAL A 267 -5.12 14.29 -3.18
C VAL A 267 -4.47 15.46 -2.45
N MET A 268 -4.88 16.70 -2.74
CA MET A 268 -4.27 17.95 -2.26
C MET A 268 -4.33 18.21 -0.72
N ASN A 269 -4.55 17.19 0.12
CA ASN A 269 -5.04 17.37 1.48
C ASN A 269 -4.25 16.54 2.56
N GLU A 270 -3.24 15.68 2.24
CA GLU A 270 -3.15 14.35 2.95
C GLU A 270 -1.88 13.37 3.23
N GLY A 271 -0.55 13.50 2.88
CA GLY A 271 0.49 12.34 2.77
C GLY A 271 1.86 12.20 3.59
N TRP A 272 2.62 11.02 3.57
CA TRP A 272 4.12 10.70 3.83
C TRP A 272 4.61 9.17 4.02
N ALA A 273 5.92 8.80 3.74
CA ALA A 273 6.90 7.70 4.25
C ALA A 273 6.82 6.11 3.97
N CYS A 274 7.93 5.24 4.12
CA CYS A 274 8.09 3.69 4.04
C CYS A 274 9.56 3.00 4.19
N VAL A 275 9.79 1.66 4.45
CA VAL A 275 11.15 0.92 4.60
C VAL A 275 11.43 -0.38 3.74
N HIS A 276 12.58 -1.11 3.79
CA HIS A 276 12.87 -2.35 2.98
C HIS A 276 12.28 -3.70 3.51
N PRO A 277 11.91 -4.69 2.65
CA PRO A 277 11.31 -5.99 3.03
C PRO A 277 12.15 -6.94 3.89
N ASP A 278 13.42 -7.17 3.55
CA ASP A 278 14.21 -8.18 4.25
C ASP A 278 14.80 -7.67 5.57
N THR A 279 14.59 -6.39 5.88
CA THR A 279 14.93 -5.75 7.16
C THR A 279 14.24 -6.47 8.31
N TYR A 280 15.03 -6.90 9.29
CA TYR A 280 14.51 -7.58 10.48
C TYR A 280 13.86 -6.60 11.47
N VAL A 281 12.71 -7.01 12.00
CA VAL A 281 11.88 -6.30 12.98
C VAL A 281 11.72 -7.19 14.21
N PHE A 282 11.77 -6.61 15.40
CA PHE A 282 11.53 -7.35 16.66
C PHE A 282 10.03 -7.44 16.94
N THR A 283 9.48 -8.65 17.12
CA THR A 283 8.03 -8.92 17.26
C THR A 283 7.69 -9.90 18.38
N ASP A 284 6.41 -9.95 18.76
CA ASP A 284 5.86 -10.99 19.65
C ASP A 284 6.07 -12.42 19.12
N GLN A 285 6.26 -12.55 17.80
CA GLN A 285 6.59 -13.79 17.09
C GLN A 285 8.10 -13.95 16.82
N GLY A 286 8.95 -13.21 17.54
CA GLY A 286 10.41 -13.26 17.45
C GLY A 286 10.98 -12.25 16.45
N MET A 287 12.17 -12.53 15.90
CA MET A 287 12.79 -11.67 14.90
C MET A 287 12.36 -12.11 13.49
N VAL A 288 11.48 -11.34 12.87
CA VAL A 288 10.94 -11.61 11.52
C VAL A 288 11.36 -10.51 10.55
N CYS A 289 11.49 -10.82 9.26
CA CYS A 289 11.68 -9.77 8.26
C CYS A 289 10.36 -9.02 8.01
N MET A 290 10.45 -7.74 7.62
CA MET A 290 9.29 -6.90 7.31
C MET A 290 8.37 -7.56 6.25
N ARG A 291 8.96 -8.31 5.30
CA ARG A 291 8.26 -9.16 4.34
C ARG A 291 7.30 -10.15 5.00
N ASP A 292 7.82 -11.00 5.88
CA ASP A 292 7.01 -12.00 6.60
C ASP A 292 5.97 -11.35 7.53
N LEU A 293 6.32 -10.20 8.11
CA LEU A 293 5.46 -9.44 9.02
C LEU A 293 4.25 -8.85 8.27
N VAL A 294 4.48 -8.29 7.08
CA VAL A 294 3.44 -7.74 6.20
C VAL A 294 2.61 -8.85 5.53
N GLU A 295 3.25 -9.91 5.03
CA GLU A 295 2.58 -10.97 4.26
C GLU A 295 1.85 -12.00 5.15
N ARG A 296 2.30 -12.25 6.39
CA ARG A 296 1.70 -13.24 7.30
C ARG A 296 1.06 -12.65 8.56
N GLY A 297 1.49 -11.44 8.96
CA GLY A 297 1.06 -10.79 10.20
C GLY A 297 1.84 -11.23 11.45
N CYS A 298 2.29 -10.26 12.26
CA CYS A 298 2.52 -10.44 13.70
C CYS A 298 1.43 -9.71 14.51
N GLY A 299 1.42 -9.94 15.84
CA GLY A 299 0.55 -9.22 16.76
C GLY A 299 1.15 -7.87 17.19
N GLU A 300 2.40 -7.89 17.65
CA GLU A 300 3.11 -6.73 18.20
C GLU A 300 4.54 -6.62 17.62
N VAL A 301 5.09 -5.40 17.64
CA VAL A 301 6.50 -5.07 17.42
C VAL A 301 7.05 -4.31 18.63
N PHE A 302 8.36 -4.18 18.74
CA PHE A 302 8.99 -3.24 19.68
C PHE A 302 9.17 -1.85 19.05
N ASP A 303 8.90 -0.77 19.80
CA ASP A 303 8.98 0.61 19.29
C ASP A 303 10.31 1.34 19.55
N GLY A 304 11.17 0.75 20.39
CA GLY A 304 12.39 1.37 20.92
C GLY A 304 12.39 1.45 22.45
N GLU A 305 11.20 1.48 23.08
CA GLU A 305 10.97 1.53 24.53
C GLU A 305 9.92 0.52 25.02
N LYS A 306 8.80 0.34 24.30
CA LYS A 306 7.66 -0.53 24.68
C LYS A 306 7.16 -1.38 23.50
N ARG A 307 6.19 -2.27 23.76
CA ARG A 307 5.55 -3.14 22.76
C ARG A 307 4.39 -2.41 22.10
N GLN A 308 4.17 -2.60 20.80
CA GLN A 308 3.09 -1.98 20.04
C GLN A 308 2.44 -2.89 19.02
N ARG A 309 1.12 -2.84 18.92
CA ARG A 309 0.32 -3.73 18.08
C ARG A 309 0.36 -3.29 16.62
N VAL A 310 0.63 -4.22 15.69
CA VAL A 310 0.61 -3.93 14.25
C VAL A 310 -0.82 -4.05 13.73
N TYR A 311 -1.44 -2.94 13.32
CA TYR A 311 -2.80 -2.94 12.78
C TYR A 311 -2.84 -2.87 11.25
N ASP A 312 -1.93 -2.12 10.60
CA ASP A 312 -1.86 -1.98 9.14
C ASP A 312 -0.46 -2.34 8.57
N ARG A 313 -0.43 -2.76 7.31
CA ARG A 313 0.70 -3.44 6.63
C ARG A 313 0.71 -3.09 5.14
N ASN A 314 1.85 -2.59 4.64
CA ASN A 314 1.94 -2.02 3.30
C ASN A 314 3.14 -2.54 2.47
N ILE A 315 3.03 -2.44 1.14
CA ILE A 315 4.09 -2.73 0.17
C ILE A 315 4.06 -1.70 -0.97
N ILE A 316 5.19 -1.07 -1.24
CA ILE A 316 5.47 -0.26 -2.43
C ILE A 316 6.59 -0.98 -3.21
N ARG A 317 6.50 -1.05 -4.53
CA ARG A 317 7.47 -1.80 -5.35
C ARG A 317 8.42 -0.89 -6.11
N ASN A 318 9.67 -1.33 -6.25
CA ASN A 318 10.73 -0.65 -7.02
C ASN A 318 10.89 0.86 -6.71
N HIS A 319 11.04 1.22 -5.43
CA HIS A 319 11.18 2.60 -4.94
C HIS A 319 12.63 3.11 -4.95
N ASP A 320 12.85 4.37 -4.59
CA ASP A 320 14.17 4.89 -4.19
C ASP A 320 14.48 4.41 -2.80
N SER A 321 15.61 3.73 -2.67
CA SER A 321 16.10 3.27 -1.40
C SER A 321 17.49 3.77 -1.10
N VAL A 322 17.75 3.92 0.18
CA VAL A 322 19.06 4.25 0.73
C VAL A 322 19.38 3.18 1.76
N THR A 323 20.50 2.50 1.55
CA THR A 323 21.10 1.57 2.50
C THR A 323 22.15 2.33 3.29
N VAL A 324 21.87 2.62 4.56
CA VAL A 324 22.85 3.18 5.49
C VAL A 324 23.49 2.05 6.30
N ARG A 325 24.82 2.04 6.37
CA ARG A 325 25.59 1.10 7.20
C ARG A 325 26.37 1.86 8.28
N THR A 326 26.20 1.42 9.52
CA THR A 326 26.75 2.09 10.71
C THR A 326 28.16 1.59 11.05
N ARG A 327 28.88 2.31 11.92
CA ARG A 327 30.25 2.01 12.32
C ARG A 327 30.39 0.66 13.03
N ARG A 328 29.34 0.17 13.67
CA ARG A 328 29.18 -1.17 14.26
C ARG A 328 28.73 -2.24 13.26
N GLY A 329 28.46 -1.87 12.01
CA GLY A 329 27.98 -2.78 10.97
C GLY A 329 26.50 -3.12 11.03
N LEU A 330 25.68 -2.34 11.75
CA LEU A 330 24.23 -2.38 11.56
C LEU A 330 23.90 -1.80 10.18
N GLU A 331 22.78 -2.23 9.60
CA GLU A 331 22.41 -1.88 8.23
C GLU A 331 20.89 -1.67 8.17
N LEU A 332 20.47 -0.53 7.64
CA LEU A 332 19.07 -0.29 7.28
C LEU A 332 19.01 0.10 5.80
N CYS A 333 18.27 -0.68 5.03
CA CYS A 333 17.72 -0.24 3.76
C CYS A 333 16.28 0.27 4.01
N GLY A 334 15.95 1.45 3.51
CA GLY A 334 14.62 2.05 3.59
C GLY A 334 14.38 3.00 2.43
N SER A 335 13.19 3.60 2.31
CA SER A 335 12.97 4.58 1.24
C SER A 335 13.83 5.84 1.43
N ASN A 336 14.12 6.56 0.35
CA ASN A 336 14.87 7.83 0.42
C ASN A 336 14.27 8.82 1.43
N ASN A 337 12.95 9.06 1.36
CA ASN A 337 12.22 9.92 2.29
C ASN A 337 11.86 9.26 3.64
N HIS A 338 12.35 8.05 3.90
CA HIS A 338 12.20 7.38 5.18
C HIS A 338 13.00 8.09 6.27
N ARG A 339 12.50 8.14 7.51
CA ARG A 339 13.14 8.89 8.61
C ARG A 339 13.69 7.97 9.68
N VAL A 340 14.88 8.32 10.20
CA VAL A 340 15.48 7.71 11.40
C VAL A 340 15.78 8.76 12.47
N LEU A 341 15.82 8.29 13.71
CA LEU A 341 16.06 9.12 14.90
C LEU A 341 17.56 9.37 15.12
N LEU A 342 17.96 10.62 15.35
CA LEU A 342 19.34 11.04 15.61
C LEU A 342 19.76 10.86 17.08
N GLU A 343 21.02 11.20 17.39
CA GLU A 343 21.61 10.93 18.71
C GLU A 343 21.08 11.73 19.90
N ASP A 344 20.26 12.76 19.66
CA ASP A 344 19.55 13.49 20.70
C ASP A 344 18.30 12.74 21.20
N GLY A 345 17.78 11.78 20.43
CA GLY A 345 16.54 11.07 20.71
C GLY A 345 15.27 11.86 20.37
N GLU A 346 15.39 13.02 19.72
CA GLU A 346 14.31 13.96 19.43
C GLU A 346 14.24 14.34 17.94
N THR A 347 15.39 14.49 17.27
CA THR A 347 15.48 14.92 15.87
C THR A 347 15.34 13.75 14.91
N TRP A 348 14.51 13.94 13.87
CA TRP A 348 14.28 12.98 12.79
C TRP A 348 14.90 13.46 11.48
N LYS A 349 15.81 12.67 10.88
CA LYS A 349 16.46 12.97 9.60
C LYS A 349 16.11 11.90 8.55
N ARG A 350 15.95 12.28 7.28
CA ARG A 350 15.66 11.30 6.20
C ARG A 350 16.90 10.50 5.82
N LEU A 351 16.71 9.27 5.33
CA LEU A 351 17.81 8.42 4.90
C LEU A 351 18.64 9.06 3.76
N ASP A 352 17.99 9.77 2.85
CA ASP A 352 18.66 10.53 1.78
C ASP A 352 19.26 11.88 2.21
N GLU A 353 18.97 12.34 3.42
CA GLU A 353 19.57 13.54 4.02
C GLU A 353 20.75 13.20 4.95
N LEU A 354 20.99 11.93 5.30
CA LEU A 354 22.08 11.50 6.18
C LEU A 354 23.45 11.65 5.52
N GLU A 355 24.43 12.10 6.30
CA GLU A 355 25.82 12.25 5.88
C GLU A 355 26.72 11.21 6.59
N ILE A 356 27.83 10.84 5.97
CA ILE A 356 28.84 9.98 6.60
C ILE A 356 29.48 10.76 7.77
N GLY A 357 29.25 10.28 8.99
CA GLY A 357 29.57 10.96 10.24
C GLY A 357 28.36 11.32 11.10
N ASP A 358 27.13 11.29 10.56
CA ASP A 358 25.91 11.46 11.35
C ASP A 358 25.77 10.34 12.40
N SER A 359 25.25 10.71 13.58
CA SER A 359 25.10 9.82 14.74
C SER A 359 23.62 9.54 14.97
N ILE A 360 23.23 8.26 14.90
CA ILE A 360 21.84 7.80 14.97
C ILE A 360 21.56 6.95 16.21
N ALA A 361 20.31 6.98 16.68
CA ALA A 361 19.85 6.20 17.83
C ALA A 361 19.72 4.71 17.47
N ILE A 362 20.32 3.86 18.30
CA ILE A 362 20.28 2.40 18.15
C ILE A 362 19.35 1.81 19.21
N SER A 363 18.49 0.86 18.84
CA SER A 363 17.68 0.09 19.79
C SER A 363 17.58 -1.39 19.41
N GLY A 364 17.51 -2.26 20.43
CA GLY A 364 17.18 -3.68 20.28
C GLY A 364 15.69 -3.93 20.48
N GLY A 365 15.26 -5.18 20.47
CA GLY A 365 13.86 -5.56 20.68
C GLY A 365 13.34 -5.51 22.13
N GLY A 366 14.11 -4.98 23.08
CA GLY A 366 13.66 -4.81 24.47
C GLY A 366 13.40 -6.11 25.24
N ASP A 367 14.18 -7.18 24.99
CA ASP A 367 13.97 -8.52 25.57
C ASP A 367 12.61 -9.12 25.18
N MET A 368 12.10 -8.75 23.99
CA MET A 368 10.88 -9.29 23.40
C MET A 368 11.16 -10.66 22.77
N TRP A 369 10.50 -11.69 23.29
CA TRP A 369 10.63 -13.07 22.82
C TRP A 369 9.27 -13.78 22.85
N PRO A 370 9.01 -14.74 21.95
CA PRO A 370 7.84 -15.62 22.00
C PRO A 370 7.78 -16.44 23.29
N GLU A 371 6.57 -16.65 23.81
CA GLU A 371 6.32 -17.62 24.90
C GLU A 371 6.01 -19.03 24.38
N ALA A 372 5.53 -19.14 23.13
CA ALA A 372 5.17 -20.41 22.50
C ALA A 372 6.39 -21.15 21.92
N MET A 373 6.38 -22.49 22.00
CA MET A 373 7.33 -23.34 21.27
C MET A 373 6.90 -23.46 19.80
N VAL A 374 7.85 -23.36 18.87
CA VAL A 374 7.56 -23.45 17.43
C VAL A 374 7.25 -24.91 17.04
N PRO A 375 6.05 -25.20 16.48
CA PRO A 375 5.72 -26.53 16.00
C PRO A 375 6.37 -26.83 14.65
N LEU A 376 6.82 -28.07 14.44
CA LEU A 376 7.60 -28.49 13.29
C LEU A 376 6.76 -29.32 12.32
N THR A 377 6.13 -28.65 11.36
CA THR A 377 5.21 -29.26 10.39
C THR A 377 5.94 -29.90 9.20
N TRP A 378 6.83 -30.86 9.47
CA TRP A 378 7.51 -31.66 8.44
C TRP A 378 6.99 -33.10 8.42
N SER A 379 6.51 -33.55 7.26
CA SER A 379 6.19 -34.95 6.98
C SER A 379 7.24 -35.55 6.06
N LEU A 380 7.51 -36.86 6.20
CA LEU A 380 8.30 -37.56 5.19
C LEU A 380 7.55 -37.48 3.85
N PRO A 381 8.22 -37.07 2.75
CA PRO A 381 7.66 -37.22 1.41
C PRO A 381 7.31 -38.68 1.13
N PRO A 382 6.24 -38.98 0.36
CA PRO A 382 5.88 -40.34 0.00
C PRO A 382 6.93 -40.94 -0.96
N THR A 383 7.94 -41.62 -0.42
CA THR A 383 9.00 -42.28 -1.19
C THR A 383 8.73 -43.76 -1.33
N MET A 384 8.56 -44.23 -2.57
CA MET A 384 8.53 -45.64 -2.93
C MET A 384 9.94 -46.12 -3.30
N THR A 385 10.35 -47.30 -2.84
CA THR A 385 11.62 -47.94 -3.21
C THR A 385 11.38 -49.14 -4.13
N LEU A 386 12.44 -49.64 -4.77
CA LEU A 386 12.36 -50.87 -5.58
C LEU A 386 12.04 -52.13 -4.76
N HIS A 387 12.14 -52.08 -3.42
CA HIS A 387 11.60 -53.11 -2.53
C HIS A 387 10.08 -53.03 -2.40
N ASP A 388 9.52 -51.82 -2.40
CA ASP A 388 8.08 -51.60 -2.25
C ASP A 388 7.35 -51.89 -3.57
N VAL A 389 7.95 -51.52 -4.71
CA VAL A 389 7.55 -51.99 -6.06
C VAL A 389 7.51 -53.52 -6.12
N ALA A 390 8.49 -54.19 -5.51
CA ALA A 390 8.56 -55.64 -5.53
C ALA A 390 7.50 -56.30 -4.62
N GLU A 391 7.19 -55.70 -3.47
CA GLU A 391 6.14 -56.16 -2.55
C GLU A 391 4.74 -55.93 -3.14
N GLN A 392 4.47 -54.76 -3.73
CA GLN A 392 3.21 -54.44 -4.41
C GLN A 392 2.94 -55.33 -5.63
N ALA A 393 3.98 -55.75 -6.35
CA ALA A 393 3.87 -56.66 -7.49
C ALA A 393 4.03 -58.16 -7.13
N ASP A 394 4.11 -58.52 -5.85
CA ASP A 394 4.35 -59.88 -5.30
C ASP A 394 5.53 -60.62 -5.97
N VAL A 395 6.69 -59.97 -6.01
CA VAL A 395 7.92 -60.52 -6.61
C VAL A 395 9.18 -60.17 -5.81
N SER A 396 10.32 -60.78 -6.19
CA SER A 396 11.63 -60.33 -5.71
C SER A 396 12.08 -59.02 -6.41
N VAL A 397 12.89 -58.20 -5.74
CA VAL A 397 13.55 -57.02 -6.34
C VAL A 397 14.40 -57.40 -7.56
N TRP A 398 14.98 -58.61 -7.57
CA TRP A 398 15.70 -59.14 -8.73
C TRP A 398 14.80 -59.42 -9.94
N THR A 399 13.48 -59.53 -9.75
CA THR A 399 12.48 -59.56 -10.83
C THR A 399 12.24 -58.14 -11.36
N VAL A 400 12.07 -57.15 -10.48
CA VAL A 400 11.88 -55.73 -10.84
C VAL A 400 13.09 -55.20 -11.60
N LEU A 401 14.30 -55.37 -11.06
CA LEU A 401 15.56 -55.00 -11.73
C LEU A 401 15.74 -55.71 -13.07
N ARG A 402 15.30 -56.96 -13.20
CA ARG A 402 15.33 -57.72 -14.45
C ARG A 402 14.36 -57.17 -15.49
N ARG A 403 13.17 -56.72 -15.08
CA ARG A 403 12.19 -56.06 -15.94
C ARG A 403 12.69 -54.70 -16.41
N ARG A 404 13.17 -53.86 -15.49
CA ARG A 404 13.76 -52.54 -15.77
C ARG A 404 15.01 -52.61 -16.67
N ALA A 405 15.75 -53.72 -16.63
CA ALA A 405 16.84 -54.04 -17.56
C ALA A 405 16.37 -54.64 -18.91
N GLY A 406 15.11 -54.42 -19.32
CA GLY A 406 14.57 -54.80 -20.62
C GLY A 406 14.32 -56.29 -20.84
N ARG A 407 14.33 -57.13 -19.78
CA ARG A 407 14.09 -58.58 -19.91
C ARG A 407 12.67 -58.96 -19.50
N ASN A 408 12.08 -59.94 -20.19
CA ASN A 408 10.75 -60.44 -19.84
C ASN A 408 10.74 -61.18 -18.50
N VAL A 409 9.67 -60.97 -17.73
CA VAL A 409 9.37 -61.61 -16.44
C VAL A 409 7.91 -62.10 -16.44
N ARG A 410 7.54 -63.02 -15.54
CA ARG A 410 6.17 -63.59 -15.52
C ARG A 410 5.11 -62.56 -15.11
N ALA A 411 5.37 -61.80 -14.07
CA ALA A 411 4.47 -60.75 -13.55
C ALA A 411 4.75 -59.39 -14.22
N ALA A 412 4.91 -59.36 -15.56
CA ALA A 412 5.32 -58.13 -16.26
C ALA A 412 4.35 -56.97 -15.98
N LEU A 413 3.05 -57.18 -16.20
CA LEU A 413 2.01 -56.15 -15.96
C LEU A 413 2.05 -55.56 -14.55
N ALA A 414 2.03 -56.40 -13.49
CA ALA A 414 2.04 -55.90 -12.11
C ALA A 414 3.36 -55.19 -11.74
N VAL A 415 4.49 -55.63 -12.31
CA VAL A 415 5.78 -54.96 -12.12
C VAL A 415 5.85 -53.64 -12.91
N ASP A 416 5.22 -53.56 -14.08
CA ASP A 416 5.15 -52.34 -14.89
C ASP A 416 4.22 -51.31 -14.24
N GLU A 417 3.05 -51.72 -13.75
CA GLU A 417 2.07 -50.89 -13.02
C GLU A 417 2.67 -50.30 -11.73
N ALA A 418 3.33 -51.13 -10.91
CA ALA A 418 4.06 -50.65 -9.73
C ALA A 418 5.33 -49.85 -10.07
N LEU A 419 5.92 -50.02 -11.26
CA LEU A 419 7.00 -49.16 -11.75
C LEU A 419 6.47 -47.81 -12.26
N GLU A 420 5.28 -47.73 -12.86
CA GLU A 420 4.66 -46.46 -13.25
C GLU A 420 4.37 -45.59 -12.02
N GLU A 421 3.88 -46.16 -10.92
CA GLU A 421 3.69 -45.44 -9.64
C GLU A 421 5.05 -44.97 -9.05
N TYR A 422 6.06 -45.83 -9.05
CA TYR A 422 7.42 -45.49 -8.62
C TYR A 422 8.06 -44.39 -9.50
N GLU A 423 7.91 -44.45 -10.82
CA GLU A 423 8.48 -43.47 -11.76
C GLU A 423 7.67 -42.17 -11.84
N ALA A 424 6.38 -42.18 -11.48
CA ALA A 424 5.62 -40.97 -11.20
C ALA A 424 6.11 -40.27 -9.93
N LEU A 425 6.34 -41.02 -8.84
CA LEU A 425 6.92 -40.47 -7.61
C LEU A 425 8.35 -39.94 -7.82
N GLN A 426 9.16 -40.59 -8.67
CA GLN A 426 10.50 -40.11 -9.06
C GLN A 426 10.49 -38.73 -9.72
N GLN A 427 9.39 -38.34 -10.40
CA GLN A 427 9.26 -37.02 -11.03
C GLN A 427 8.94 -35.91 -10.01
N VAL A 428 8.32 -36.25 -8.89
CA VAL A 428 8.01 -35.30 -7.80
C VAL A 428 9.19 -35.16 -6.84
N ALA A 429 9.85 -36.27 -6.49
CA ALA A 429 11.09 -36.26 -5.71
C ALA A 429 11.99 -37.45 -6.12
N PRO A 430 13.28 -37.23 -6.45
CA PRO A 430 14.15 -38.30 -6.94
C PRO A 430 14.52 -39.27 -5.81
N ALA A 431 13.80 -40.39 -5.67
CA ALA A 431 14.11 -41.42 -4.69
C ALA A 431 15.42 -42.16 -5.04
N ARG A 432 16.54 -41.64 -4.51
CA ARG A 432 17.92 -42.07 -4.78
C ARG A 432 18.34 -43.36 -4.06
N SER A 433 17.45 -44.06 -3.36
CA SER A 433 17.76 -45.27 -2.59
C SER A 433 17.15 -46.54 -3.18
N ILE A 434 17.95 -47.62 -3.19
CA ILE A 434 17.46 -48.99 -3.45
C ILE A 434 16.88 -49.60 -2.15
N ASN A 435 17.45 -49.23 -0.99
CA ASN A 435 17.08 -49.76 0.31
C ASN A 435 16.00 -48.90 0.97
N ARG A 436 15.11 -49.54 1.75
CA ARG A 436 14.19 -48.84 2.67
C ARG A 436 14.97 -47.90 3.59
N ARG A 437 14.47 -46.68 3.76
CA ARG A 437 15.00 -45.70 4.73
C ARG A 437 14.73 -46.21 6.16
N ALA A 438 15.63 -45.92 7.09
CA ALA A 438 15.35 -46.13 8.50
C ALA A 438 14.24 -45.16 8.94
N VAL A 439 13.28 -45.65 9.71
CA VAL A 439 12.36 -44.79 10.46
C VAL A 439 13.19 -44.10 11.54
N VAL A 440 13.20 -42.78 11.53
CA VAL A 440 13.86 -41.94 12.54
C VAL A 440 12.80 -41.19 13.32
N ARG A 441 13.12 -40.81 14.55
CA ARG A 441 12.32 -39.83 15.27
C ARG A 441 12.54 -38.46 14.63
N VAL A 442 11.48 -37.65 14.55
CA VAL A 442 11.57 -36.21 14.24
C VAL A 442 10.89 -35.48 15.40
N PRO A 443 11.50 -34.44 15.99
CA PRO A 443 10.84 -33.64 17.02
C PRO A 443 9.61 -32.89 16.47
N GLU A 444 8.50 -32.92 17.20
CA GLU A 444 7.26 -32.22 16.84
C GLU A 444 7.32 -30.70 17.13
N VAL A 445 8.28 -30.29 17.98
CA VAL A 445 8.51 -28.90 18.40
C VAL A 445 10.01 -28.61 18.47
N LEU A 446 10.37 -27.35 18.28
CA LEU A 446 11.74 -26.85 18.44
C LEU A 446 12.01 -26.51 19.91
N ASP A 447 12.78 -27.36 20.60
CA ASP A 447 13.20 -27.18 22.00
C ASP A 447 14.68 -26.76 22.13
N GLU A 448 15.14 -26.50 23.36
CA GLU A 448 16.53 -26.12 23.65
C GLU A 448 17.57 -27.12 23.12
N ARG A 449 17.23 -28.42 23.08
CA ARG A 449 18.15 -29.48 22.64
C ARG A 449 18.30 -29.47 21.13
N LEU A 450 17.20 -29.33 20.39
CA LEU A 450 17.24 -29.13 18.95
C LEU A 450 17.87 -27.77 18.60
N GLY A 451 17.60 -26.71 19.36
CA GLY A 451 18.27 -25.41 19.23
C GLY A 451 19.80 -25.52 19.34
N ALA A 452 20.30 -26.17 20.40
CA ALA A 452 21.74 -26.42 20.56
C ALA A 452 22.32 -27.32 19.44
N PHE A 453 21.58 -28.36 19.03
CA PHE A 453 21.99 -29.22 17.91
C PHE A 453 22.13 -28.44 16.61
N LEU A 454 21.18 -27.56 16.30
CA LEU A 454 21.22 -26.67 15.13
C LEU A 454 22.35 -25.64 15.24
N GLY A 455 22.63 -25.09 16.43
CA GLY A 455 23.74 -24.15 16.64
C GLY A 455 25.11 -24.78 16.35
N TYR A 456 25.34 -26.02 16.81
CA TYR A 456 26.52 -26.79 16.43
C TYR A 456 26.55 -27.11 14.92
N LEU A 457 25.39 -27.34 14.30
CA LEU A 457 25.32 -27.65 12.87
C LEU A 457 25.60 -26.42 11.98
N VAL A 458 25.16 -25.23 12.41
CA VAL A 458 25.43 -23.96 11.74
C VAL A 458 26.88 -23.51 11.95
N GLY A 459 27.52 -23.84 13.09
CA GLY A 459 28.96 -23.63 13.30
C GLY A 459 29.87 -24.64 12.57
N ASP A 460 30.64 -25.44 13.33
CA ASP A 460 31.55 -26.51 12.84
C ASP A 460 30.86 -27.67 12.07
N GLY A 461 29.54 -27.60 11.86
CA GLY A 461 28.75 -28.66 11.25
C GLY A 461 28.69 -28.66 9.72
N HIS A 462 28.36 -29.83 9.16
CA HIS A 462 28.15 -30.07 7.74
C HIS A 462 27.01 -31.07 7.48
N ILE A 463 26.29 -30.89 6.36
CA ILE A 463 25.30 -31.84 5.82
C ILE A 463 25.75 -32.26 4.41
N SER A 464 25.61 -33.54 4.07
CA SER A 464 25.85 -34.05 2.71
C SER A 464 24.81 -35.11 2.33
N ARG A 465 23.79 -34.74 1.55
CA ARG A 465 22.80 -35.70 1.02
C ARG A 465 23.44 -36.69 0.05
N VAL A 466 24.51 -36.28 -0.65
CA VAL A 466 25.32 -37.15 -1.52
C VAL A 466 25.99 -38.29 -0.75
N LYS A 467 26.60 -38.00 0.41
CA LYS A 467 27.25 -39.01 1.27
C LYS A 467 26.33 -39.59 2.36
N ARG A 468 25.06 -39.15 2.40
CA ARG A 468 24.01 -39.56 3.35
C ARG A 468 24.43 -39.48 4.81
N HIS A 469 25.11 -38.41 5.17
CA HIS A 469 25.44 -38.09 6.55
C HIS A 469 25.49 -36.58 6.79
N LEU A 470 25.25 -36.24 8.05
CA LEU A 470 25.58 -34.96 8.64
C LEU A 470 26.55 -35.18 9.82
N GLY A 471 27.27 -34.15 10.24
CA GLY A 471 28.26 -34.31 11.30
C GLY A 471 28.94 -33.04 11.76
N LEU A 472 29.75 -33.19 12.80
CA LEU A 472 30.50 -32.13 13.48
C LEU A 472 32.00 -32.50 13.49
N THR A 473 32.89 -31.52 13.31
CA THR A 473 34.35 -31.71 13.50
C THR A 473 34.87 -30.68 14.50
N SER A 474 35.18 -31.09 15.73
CA SER A 474 35.66 -30.19 16.78
C SER A 474 37.03 -30.59 17.33
N GLY A 475 37.76 -29.64 17.92
CA GLY A 475 38.94 -29.93 18.75
C GLY A 475 38.59 -30.37 20.18
N ASP A 476 37.44 -29.95 20.71
CA ASP A 476 37.04 -30.14 22.11
C ASP A 476 36.11 -31.37 22.26
N GLU A 477 36.54 -32.35 23.05
CA GLU A 477 35.88 -33.68 23.19
C GLU A 477 34.47 -33.59 23.78
N SER A 478 34.24 -32.64 24.70
CA SER A 478 32.96 -32.39 25.33
C SER A 478 31.90 -31.90 24.32
N GLN A 479 32.29 -31.07 23.36
CA GLN A 479 31.39 -30.58 22.30
C GLN A 479 30.99 -31.72 21.36
N ALA A 480 31.96 -32.52 20.92
CA ALA A 480 31.72 -33.71 20.11
C ALA A 480 30.80 -34.71 20.82
N LEU A 481 31.06 -35.01 22.10
CA LEU A 481 30.23 -35.91 22.90
C LEU A 481 28.82 -35.36 23.18
N HIS A 482 28.67 -34.03 23.31
CA HIS A 482 27.36 -33.39 23.47
C HIS A 482 26.53 -33.50 22.18
N PHE A 483 27.11 -33.14 21.04
CA PHE A 483 26.47 -33.26 19.73
C PHE A 483 26.10 -34.72 19.38
N LEU A 484 26.97 -35.69 19.74
CA LEU A 484 26.70 -37.12 19.60
C LEU A 484 25.43 -37.54 20.34
N LYS A 485 25.29 -37.11 21.61
CA LYS A 485 24.11 -37.40 22.45
C LYS A 485 22.85 -36.74 21.90
N LEU A 486 22.91 -35.44 21.55
CA LEU A 486 21.78 -34.71 20.98
C LEU A 486 21.27 -35.41 19.71
N GLY A 487 22.17 -35.82 18.80
CA GLY A 487 21.79 -36.56 17.59
C GLY A 487 21.09 -37.90 17.88
N GLN A 488 21.54 -38.62 18.92
CA GLN A 488 20.91 -39.88 19.35
C GLN A 488 19.55 -39.64 20.03
N GLU A 489 19.45 -38.72 20.98
CA GLU A 489 18.23 -38.47 21.78
C GLU A 489 17.09 -37.83 20.97
N LEU A 490 17.42 -36.97 20.00
CA LEU A 490 16.44 -36.28 19.16
C LEU A 490 15.90 -37.18 18.04
N PHE A 491 16.77 -37.96 17.38
CA PHE A 491 16.43 -38.63 16.11
C PHE A 491 16.47 -40.17 16.14
N ASP A 492 16.99 -40.79 17.21
CA ASP A 492 17.22 -42.25 17.34
C ASP A 492 18.08 -42.85 16.19
N VAL A 493 19.11 -42.09 15.79
CA VAL A 493 20.01 -42.48 14.68
C VAL A 493 21.33 -43.07 15.17
N THR A 494 21.87 -44.00 14.38
CA THR A 494 23.22 -44.51 14.62
C THR A 494 24.26 -43.43 14.32
N ALA A 495 25.14 -43.23 15.30
CA ALA A 495 26.13 -42.16 15.32
C ALA A 495 27.51 -42.76 15.61
N SER A 496 28.53 -42.31 14.88
CA SER A 496 29.92 -42.71 15.11
C SER A 496 30.76 -41.51 15.54
N MET A 497 31.62 -41.71 16.54
CA MET A 497 32.62 -40.73 16.97
C MET A 497 34.01 -41.35 16.81
N HIS A 498 34.91 -40.65 16.12
CA HIS A 498 36.29 -41.07 15.94
C HIS A 498 37.23 -39.86 16.03
N LYS A 499 38.50 -40.11 16.38
CA LYS A 499 39.53 -39.08 16.41
C LYS A 499 40.40 -39.18 15.17
N ASP A 500 40.46 -38.11 14.39
CA ASP A 500 41.24 -38.02 13.16
C ASP A 500 42.09 -36.73 13.15
N GLU A 501 43.37 -36.88 12.82
CA GLU A 501 44.39 -35.79 12.84
C GLU A 501 44.35 -34.90 14.11
N GLY A 502 43.99 -35.49 15.25
CA GLY A 502 43.87 -34.82 16.55
C GLY A 502 42.51 -34.19 16.86
N ARG A 503 41.64 -34.02 15.87
CA ARG A 503 40.25 -33.54 16.02
C ARG A 503 39.28 -34.69 16.24
N TRP A 504 38.15 -34.42 16.89
CA TRP A 504 37.03 -35.35 17.03
C TRP A 504 36.03 -35.13 15.89
N ARG A 505 35.67 -36.19 15.17
CA ARG A 505 34.61 -36.19 14.16
C ARG A 505 33.44 -37.04 14.63
N VAL A 506 32.25 -36.46 14.57
CA VAL A 506 30.97 -37.15 14.79
C VAL A 506 30.22 -37.22 13.47
N LEU A 507 29.81 -38.42 13.06
CA LEU A 507 29.02 -38.65 11.84
C LEU A 507 27.72 -39.38 12.19
N LEU A 508 26.60 -38.80 11.78
CA LEU A 508 25.23 -39.28 11.94
C LEU A 508 24.73 -39.75 10.57
N HIS A 509 24.43 -41.04 10.43
CA HIS A 509 24.12 -41.65 9.13
C HIS A 509 22.61 -41.76 8.91
N SER A 510 21.97 -40.65 8.54
CA SER A 510 20.55 -40.64 8.15
C SER A 510 20.25 -39.72 6.98
N GLU A 511 19.69 -40.31 5.92
CA GLU A 511 19.12 -39.61 4.77
C GLU A 511 17.87 -38.83 5.19
N THR A 512 16.99 -39.43 6.00
CA THR A 512 15.75 -38.82 6.48
C THR A 512 16.00 -37.58 7.36
N VAL A 513 17.01 -37.61 8.24
CA VAL A 513 17.37 -36.43 9.06
C VAL A 513 18.05 -35.35 8.19
N SER A 514 18.83 -35.75 7.17
CA SER A 514 19.41 -34.79 6.22
C SER A 514 18.31 -34.06 5.43
N ASP A 515 17.28 -34.79 4.97
CA ASP A 515 16.13 -34.22 4.28
C ASP A 515 15.29 -33.33 5.21
N PHE A 516 15.04 -33.73 6.46
CA PHE A 516 14.34 -32.90 7.46
C PHE A 516 15.07 -31.56 7.72
N LEU A 517 16.39 -31.59 7.93
CA LEU A 517 17.17 -30.38 8.22
C LEU A 517 17.24 -29.43 7.01
N VAL A 518 17.38 -29.96 5.79
CA VAL A 518 17.51 -29.16 4.56
C VAL A 518 16.15 -28.70 4.05
N ASP A 519 15.22 -29.64 3.82
CA ASP A 519 13.92 -29.34 3.20
C ASP A 519 12.86 -28.85 4.21
N GLY A 520 13.05 -29.14 5.51
CA GLY A 520 12.10 -28.82 6.58
C GLY A 520 12.50 -27.66 7.50
N LEU A 521 13.80 -27.33 7.61
CA LEU A 521 14.33 -26.20 8.41
C LEU A 521 15.23 -25.26 7.59
N GLY A 522 15.39 -25.48 6.28
CA GLY A 522 16.13 -24.59 5.40
C GLY A 522 17.65 -24.55 5.62
N LEU A 523 18.25 -25.55 6.28
CA LEU A 523 19.70 -25.60 6.46
C LEU A 523 20.42 -25.90 5.15
N THR A 524 21.58 -25.27 4.94
CA THR A 524 22.37 -25.43 3.72
C THR A 524 23.13 -26.76 3.71
N GLU A 525 23.25 -27.41 2.54
CA GLU A 525 24.11 -28.59 2.36
C GLU A 525 25.38 -28.29 1.56
N GLY A 526 26.38 -29.17 1.63
CA GLY A 526 27.61 -29.06 0.84
C GLY A 526 28.53 -27.90 1.27
N PRO A 527 29.33 -27.32 0.35
CA PRO A 527 30.32 -26.28 0.65
C PRO A 527 29.69 -24.88 0.69
N SER A 528 28.70 -24.69 1.56
CA SER A 528 27.79 -23.52 1.61
C SER A 528 28.05 -22.57 2.79
N ALA A 529 29.30 -22.47 3.25
CA ALA A 529 29.66 -21.73 4.47
C ALA A 529 29.44 -20.20 4.39
N ARG A 530 29.27 -19.65 3.18
CA ARG A 530 28.92 -18.24 2.95
C ARG A 530 27.41 -18.00 2.94
N ASP A 531 26.64 -19.05 2.70
CA ASP A 531 25.19 -19.03 2.51
C ASP A 531 24.44 -19.46 3.79
N LYS A 532 25.18 -19.92 4.81
CA LYS A 532 24.67 -20.26 6.15
C LYS A 532 23.92 -19.07 6.76
N GLN A 533 22.77 -19.35 7.37
CA GLN A 533 21.92 -18.39 8.09
C GLN A 533 21.29 -19.10 9.30
N ILE A 534 20.76 -18.34 10.25
CA ILE A 534 19.92 -18.89 11.33
C ILE A 534 18.59 -19.37 10.73
N PRO A 535 18.11 -20.59 11.04
CA PRO A 535 16.79 -21.07 10.63
C PRO A 535 15.67 -20.14 11.10
N ALA A 536 14.64 -19.95 10.27
CA ALA A 536 13.54 -19.02 10.58
C ALA A 536 12.77 -19.45 11.84
N GLU A 537 12.73 -20.75 12.11
CA GLU A 537 12.11 -21.36 13.27
C GLU A 537 12.86 -20.98 14.56
N VAL A 538 14.20 -20.90 14.49
CA VAL A 538 15.03 -20.42 15.62
C VAL A 538 14.85 -18.93 15.84
N LEU A 539 14.79 -18.12 14.78
CA LEU A 539 14.52 -16.67 14.89
C LEU A 539 13.14 -16.35 15.49
N ARG A 540 12.17 -17.26 15.30
CA ARG A 540 10.80 -17.22 15.83
C ARG A 540 10.62 -18.03 17.13
N SER A 541 11.70 -18.48 17.76
CA SER A 541 11.64 -19.28 19.00
C SER A 541 11.77 -18.44 20.27
N SER A 542 11.34 -19.03 21.38
CA SER A 542 11.48 -18.46 22.73
C SER A 542 12.93 -18.29 23.15
N GLU A 543 13.17 -17.37 24.09
CA GLU A 543 14.50 -16.98 24.57
C GLU A 543 15.41 -18.18 24.93
N PRO A 544 14.98 -19.23 25.68
CA PRO A 544 15.87 -20.33 26.03
C PRO A 544 16.38 -21.12 24.81
N VAL A 545 15.57 -21.23 23.75
CA VAL A 545 15.93 -21.93 22.51
C VAL A 545 16.94 -21.12 21.70
N VAL A 546 16.71 -19.81 21.59
CA VAL A 546 17.65 -18.86 20.95
C VAL A 546 18.98 -18.87 21.71
N ARG A 547 18.94 -18.82 23.05
CA ARG A 547 20.10 -18.92 23.94
C ARG A 547 20.89 -20.20 23.71
N ALA A 548 20.21 -21.35 23.63
CA ALA A 548 20.82 -22.65 23.40
C ALA A 548 21.48 -22.74 22.02
N PHE A 549 20.83 -22.22 20.97
CA PHE A 549 21.40 -22.10 19.63
C PHE A 549 22.65 -21.22 19.61
N LEU A 550 22.56 -19.99 20.15
CA LEU A 550 23.69 -19.05 20.20
C LEU A 550 24.86 -19.64 20.98
N ARG A 551 24.61 -20.19 22.18
CA ARG A 551 25.65 -20.82 23.02
C ARG A 551 26.36 -21.96 22.29
N ALA A 552 25.64 -22.78 21.52
CA ALA A 552 26.23 -23.85 20.72
C ALA A 552 27.01 -23.33 19.50
N LEU A 553 26.55 -22.25 18.85
CA LEU A 553 27.24 -21.58 17.76
C LEU A 553 28.55 -20.93 18.23
N PHE A 554 28.54 -20.23 19.37
CA PHE A 554 29.74 -19.67 20.00
C PHE A 554 30.65 -20.75 20.60
N ASP A 555 30.13 -21.90 21.04
CA ASP A 555 30.94 -23.08 21.39
C ASP A 555 31.70 -23.66 20.18
N SER A 556 31.19 -23.51 18.95
CA SER A 556 31.95 -23.73 17.71
C SER A 556 32.89 -22.55 17.43
N ASP A 557 32.46 -21.59 16.61
CA ASP A 557 33.29 -20.55 16.00
C ASP A 557 33.53 -19.31 16.89
N GLY A 558 33.10 -19.36 18.16
CA GLY A 558 33.30 -18.28 19.13
C GLY A 558 34.65 -18.34 19.84
N TYR A 559 35.38 -17.23 19.85
CA TYR A 559 36.53 -16.97 20.71
C TYR A 559 36.11 -16.26 22.00
N ALA A 560 36.81 -16.55 23.10
CA ALA A 560 36.75 -15.83 24.37
C ALA A 560 38.16 -15.60 24.92
N GLY A 561 38.40 -14.43 25.50
CA GLY A 561 39.68 -14.08 26.14
C GLY A 561 39.91 -12.58 26.22
N ARG A 562 41.17 -12.14 26.16
CA ARG A 562 41.58 -10.73 26.39
C ARG A 562 40.91 -9.69 25.49
N GLN A 563 40.35 -10.09 24.36
CA GLN A 563 39.63 -9.21 23.45
C GLN A 563 38.11 -9.17 23.72
N GLY A 564 37.60 -9.86 24.74
CA GLY A 564 36.17 -10.10 24.93
C GLY A 564 35.72 -11.37 24.21
N VAL A 565 34.53 -11.33 23.63
CA VAL A 565 33.90 -12.44 22.89
C VAL A 565 33.81 -12.09 21.41
N ILE A 566 34.17 -13.01 20.52
CA ILE A 566 34.15 -12.82 19.07
C ILE A 566 33.56 -14.06 18.41
N LEU A 567 32.50 -13.93 17.61
CA LEU A 567 32.10 -14.98 16.65
C LEU A 567 32.74 -14.69 15.30
N SER A 568 33.32 -15.70 14.66
CA SER A 568 33.87 -15.61 13.29
C SER A 568 33.02 -16.44 12.31
N THR A 569 32.61 -15.88 11.18
CA THR A 569 31.81 -16.60 10.16
C THR A 569 32.11 -16.09 8.75
N SER A 570 32.01 -16.96 7.74
CA SER A 570 32.10 -16.56 6.33
C SER A 570 30.79 -16.05 5.73
N SER A 571 29.68 -16.07 6.49
CA SER A 571 28.37 -15.54 6.08
C SER A 571 28.09 -14.19 6.74
N ASP A 572 27.81 -13.18 5.91
CA ASP A 572 27.40 -11.84 6.37
C ASP A 572 26.03 -11.88 7.05
N LYS A 573 25.06 -12.58 6.43
CA LYS A 573 23.69 -12.72 6.96
C LYS A 573 23.66 -13.43 8.32
N LEU A 574 24.53 -14.42 8.55
CA LEU A 574 24.66 -15.04 9.87
C LEU A 574 25.25 -14.05 10.89
N ALA A 575 26.22 -13.21 10.50
CA ALA A 575 26.80 -12.20 11.37
C ALA A 575 25.79 -11.08 11.72
N GLU A 576 24.99 -10.63 10.75
CA GLU A 576 23.87 -9.69 10.90
C GLU A 576 22.81 -10.26 11.85
N GLN A 577 22.29 -11.46 11.58
CA GLN A 577 21.26 -12.10 12.41
C GLN A 577 21.74 -12.31 13.86
N VAL A 578 23.00 -12.73 14.06
CA VAL A 578 23.59 -12.82 15.41
C VAL A 578 23.74 -11.44 16.05
N GLN A 579 24.16 -10.41 15.30
CA GLN A 579 24.25 -9.04 15.81
C GLN A 579 22.89 -8.50 16.30
N LEU A 580 21.80 -8.72 15.55
CA LEU A 580 20.46 -8.26 15.91
C LEU A 580 19.84 -9.08 17.06
N LEU A 581 20.05 -10.40 17.11
CA LEU A 581 19.65 -11.22 18.27
C LEU A 581 20.37 -10.78 19.55
N LEU A 582 21.69 -10.52 19.47
CA LEU A 582 22.45 -9.94 20.58
C LEU A 582 21.91 -8.56 20.97
N LEU A 583 21.52 -7.73 20.00
CA LEU A 583 20.90 -6.43 20.28
C LEU A 583 19.58 -6.57 21.08
N ASN A 584 18.75 -7.58 20.78
CA ASN A 584 17.55 -7.90 21.58
C ASN A 584 17.87 -8.30 23.02
N TYR A 585 18.97 -9.04 23.24
CA TYR A 585 19.51 -9.34 24.58
C TYR A 585 20.12 -8.13 25.32
N GLY A 586 20.12 -6.93 24.74
CA GLY A 586 20.75 -5.73 25.31
C GLY A 586 22.26 -5.66 25.07
N ILE A 587 22.80 -6.41 24.11
CA ILE A 587 24.24 -6.58 23.85
C ILE A 587 24.64 -5.80 22.59
N LEU A 588 25.28 -4.63 22.80
CA LEU A 588 25.78 -3.73 21.75
C LEU A 588 27.06 -4.27 21.08
N SER A 589 26.88 -5.31 20.25
CA SER A 589 27.94 -5.92 19.45
C SER A 589 28.43 -5.05 18.28
N ARG A 590 29.38 -5.56 17.50
CA ARG A 590 30.02 -4.91 16.35
C ARG A 590 30.38 -5.94 15.28
N LYS A 591 29.67 -5.96 14.15
CA LYS A 591 30.01 -6.71 12.92
C LYS A 591 31.12 -5.99 12.14
N ARG A 592 32.15 -6.72 11.70
CA ARG A 592 33.20 -6.25 10.78
C ARG A 592 33.79 -7.38 9.95
N LEU A 593 34.07 -7.13 8.67
CA LEU A 593 34.87 -8.02 7.83
C LEU A 593 36.36 -7.91 8.21
N GLN A 594 37.06 -9.05 8.29
CA GLN A 594 38.50 -9.16 8.60
C GLN A 594 39.33 -9.51 7.37
N GLN A 595 40.66 -9.40 7.49
CA GLN A 595 41.62 -9.64 6.40
C GLN A 595 41.69 -11.10 5.92
N ASP A 596 41.15 -12.04 6.69
CA ASP A 596 40.98 -13.45 6.33
C ASP A 596 39.72 -13.71 5.47
N GLY A 597 38.85 -12.70 5.30
CA GLY A 597 37.58 -12.81 4.60
C GLY A 597 36.41 -13.29 5.47
N CYS A 598 36.57 -13.32 6.80
CA CYS A 598 35.51 -13.65 7.75
C CYS A 598 34.88 -12.41 8.37
N TRP A 599 33.57 -12.44 8.56
CA TRP A 599 32.82 -11.50 9.39
C TRP A 599 33.00 -11.86 10.86
N HIS A 600 33.42 -10.87 11.65
CA HIS A 600 33.60 -10.97 13.09
C HIS A 600 32.49 -10.18 13.79
N VAL A 601 31.68 -10.85 14.61
CA VAL A 601 30.73 -10.20 15.54
C VAL A 601 31.42 -10.09 16.90
N HIS A 602 31.83 -8.87 17.25
CA HIS A 602 32.67 -8.58 18.41
C HIS A 602 31.84 -7.99 19.56
N VAL A 603 31.94 -8.61 20.74
CA VAL A 603 31.29 -8.20 21.99
C VAL A 603 32.36 -7.90 23.05
N THR A 604 32.27 -6.74 23.69
CA THR A 604 33.27 -6.23 24.65
C THR A 604 32.59 -5.49 25.79
N GLY A 605 33.32 -5.18 26.87
CA GLY A 605 32.86 -4.24 27.88
C GLY A 605 31.66 -4.74 28.70
N ARG A 606 30.70 -3.86 28.97
CA ARG A 606 29.46 -4.18 29.68
C ARG A 606 28.60 -5.14 28.86
N SER A 607 28.57 -4.99 27.54
CA SER A 607 27.93 -5.94 26.64
C SER A 607 28.51 -7.37 26.74
N ALA A 608 29.81 -7.51 27.03
CA ALA A 608 30.41 -8.83 27.30
C ALA A 608 30.04 -9.41 28.68
N GLN A 609 29.77 -8.56 29.67
CA GLN A 609 29.20 -8.99 30.95
C GLN A 609 27.76 -9.51 30.73
N VAL A 610 26.91 -8.77 30.01
CA VAL A 610 25.54 -9.19 29.68
C VAL A 610 25.56 -10.50 28.86
N TYR A 611 26.50 -10.67 27.93
CA TYR A 611 26.70 -11.95 27.24
C TYR A 611 27.00 -13.10 28.21
N ALA A 612 27.89 -12.90 29.20
CA ALA A 612 28.23 -13.92 30.20
C ALA A 612 27.03 -14.29 31.08
N GLU A 613 26.21 -13.31 31.46
CA GLU A 613 25.04 -13.49 32.31
C GLU A 613 23.84 -14.11 31.58
N ARG A 614 23.60 -13.74 30.31
CA ARG A 614 22.45 -14.20 29.51
C ARG A 614 22.71 -15.45 28.66
N VAL A 615 23.89 -15.58 28.04
CA VAL A 615 24.17 -16.62 27.03
C VAL A 615 25.30 -17.58 27.46
N GLY A 616 26.47 -17.03 27.79
CA GLY A 616 27.65 -17.77 28.20
C GLY A 616 28.24 -18.72 27.14
N PHE A 617 29.02 -19.69 27.61
CA PHE A 617 29.60 -20.79 26.81
C PHE A 617 29.25 -22.15 27.43
N GLY A 618 29.12 -23.20 26.61
CA GLY A 618 29.03 -24.59 27.10
C GLY A 618 30.42 -25.20 27.34
N LEU A 619 31.43 -24.75 26.60
CA LEU A 619 32.84 -25.10 26.83
C LEU A 619 33.41 -24.34 28.03
N ALA A 620 33.69 -25.06 29.12
CA ALA A 620 34.30 -24.51 30.33
C ALA A 620 35.55 -23.65 30.05
N ARG A 621 36.44 -24.12 29.16
CA ARG A 621 37.64 -23.37 28.72
C ARG A 621 37.33 -21.99 28.09
N LYS A 622 36.19 -21.84 27.41
CA LYS A 622 35.74 -20.56 26.83
C LYS A 622 35.06 -19.70 27.90
N GLN A 623 34.28 -20.30 28.80
CA GLN A 623 33.67 -19.60 29.94
C GLN A 623 34.73 -19.04 30.90
N GLU A 624 35.69 -19.85 31.34
CA GLU A 624 36.81 -19.45 32.20
C GLU A 624 37.62 -18.29 31.60
N ALA A 625 37.79 -18.27 30.27
CA ALA A 625 38.48 -17.20 29.55
C ALA A 625 37.65 -15.89 29.46
N LEU A 626 36.32 -16.00 29.44
CA LEU A 626 35.40 -14.86 29.55
C LEU A 626 35.35 -14.33 30.99
N ASP A 627 35.23 -15.21 31.98
CA ASP A 627 35.21 -14.85 33.40
C ASP A 627 36.51 -14.14 33.80
N ALA A 628 37.66 -14.61 33.30
CA ALA A 628 38.96 -13.94 33.48
C ALA A 628 39.01 -12.57 32.78
N TYR A 629 38.48 -12.45 31.56
CA TYR A 629 38.37 -11.15 30.87
C TYR A 629 37.55 -10.14 31.68
N LEU A 630 36.44 -10.56 32.28
CA LEU A 630 35.61 -9.69 33.12
C LEU A 630 36.33 -9.32 34.43
N GLN A 631 37.04 -10.26 35.07
CA GLN A 631 37.81 -10.00 36.29
C GLN A 631 38.98 -9.03 36.08
N ASP A 632 39.63 -9.06 34.92
CA ASP A 632 40.71 -8.11 34.56
C ASP A 632 40.19 -6.66 34.38
N HIS A 633 38.88 -6.44 34.20
CA HIS A 633 38.28 -5.13 33.90
C HIS A 633 37.50 -4.54 35.10
N THR A 634 38.20 -3.82 35.97
CA THR A 634 37.59 -3.16 37.15
C THR A 634 36.58 -2.04 36.84
N TRP A 635 36.59 -1.47 35.63
CA TRP A 635 35.68 -0.40 35.22
C TRP A 635 35.35 -0.50 33.73
N PHE A 636 34.06 -0.69 33.39
CA PHE A 636 33.58 -0.53 32.02
C PHE A 636 33.21 0.94 31.75
N LYS A 637 33.49 1.43 30.54
CA LYS A 637 32.95 2.72 30.07
C LYS A 637 31.44 2.57 29.87
N GLN A 638 30.68 3.64 30.12
CA GLN A 638 29.26 3.69 29.78
C GLN A 638 29.10 3.51 28.26
N GLU A 639 28.41 2.45 27.86
CA GLU A 639 28.08 2.19 26.47
C GLU A 639 26.95 3.12 26.02
N ARG A 640 27.16 3.82 24.91
CA ARG A 640 26.14 4.65 24.25
C ARG A 640 25.36 3.78 23.28
N TRP A 641 24.03 3.90 23.31
CA TRP A 641 23.08 3.31 22.37
C TRP A 641 22.93 4.18 21.12
N LEU A 642 24.09 4.55 20.58
CA LEU A 642 24.29 5.48 19.48
C LEU A 642 25.33 4.87 18.55
N ASP A 643 25.24 5.13 17.26
CA ASP A 643 26.28 4.77 16.31
C ASP A 643 26.35 5.72 15.10
N GLU A 644 27.56 5.81 14.55
CA GLU A 644 27.95 6.74 13.49
C GLU A 644 27.76 6.08 12.11
N ILE A 645 27.19 6.77 11.14
CA ILE A 645 27.06 6.28 9.76
C ILE A 645 28.42 6.36 9.06
N VAL A 646 28.85 5.26 8.43
CA VAL A 646 30.18 5.17 7.78
C VAL A 646 30.10 4.95 6.27
N GLU A 647 28.95 4.52 5.77
CA GLU A 647 28.75 4.09 4.40
C GLU A 647 27.26 4.24 4.05
N ILE A 648 26.98 4.77 2.85
CA ILE A 648 25.65 5.06 2.34
C ILE A 648 25.62 4.63 0.87
N GLU A 649 24.69 3.74 0.51
CA GLU A 649 24.48 3.26 -0.86
C GLU A 649 23.06 3.60 -1.32
N HIS A 650 22.90 4.18 -2.52
CA HIS A 650 21.60 4.51 -3.10
C HIS A 650 21.18 3.45 -4.13
N GLY A 651 19.91 3.04 -4.15
CA GLY A 651 19.47 1.87 -4.91
C GLY A 651 18.00 1.85 -5.33
N GLN A 652 17.59 0.67 -5.82
CA GLN A 652 16.21 0.34 -6.18
C GLN A 652 15.85 -1.03 -5.60
N CYS A 653 14.74 -1.07 -4.87
CA CYS A 653 14.19 -2.28 -4.25
C CYS A 653 12.68 -2.10 -4.03
N ASP A 654 11.98 -3.18 -3.68
CA ASP A 654 10.67 -3.04 -3.05
C ASP A 654 10.86 -2.44 -1.64
N VAL A 655 9.88 -1.69 -1.15
CA VAL A 655 9.85 -1.11 0.20
C VAL A 655 8.50 -1.41 0.87
N TYR A 656 8.54 -2.11 1.99
CA TYR A 656 7.42 -2.54 2.82
C TYR A 656 7.28 -1.62 4.04
N ASP A 657 6.11 -1.53 4.66
CA ASP A 657 5.91 -0.67 5.84
C ASP A 657 4.79 -1.18 6.74
N ILE A 658 4.75 -0.71 7.98
CA ILE A 658 3.76 -1.10 8.99
C ILE A 658 3.33 0.04 9.89
N SER A 659 2.05 0.08 10.22
CA SER A 659 1.48 1.06 11.13
C SER A 659 1.18 0.38 12.47
N VAL A 660 1.77 0.94 13.53
CA VAL A 660 1.83 0.35 14.88
C VAL A 660 1.07 1.21 15.88
N THR A 661 0.45 0.62 16.89
CA THR A 661 -0.21 1.39 17.97
C THR A 661 0.80 2.15 18.83
N GLU A 662 0.30 2.93 19.79
CA GLU A 662 1.05 3.71 20.77
C GLU A 662 1.88 4.88 20.17
N THR A 663 2.63 4.67 19.09
CA THR A 663 3.87 5.44 18.82
C THR A 663 4.35 5.60 17.36
N HIS A 664 3.81 4.84 16.38
CA HIS A 664 4.21 4.78 14.95
C HIS A 664 5.71 4.68 14.63
N ARG A 665 6.50 4.33 15.63
CA ARG A 665 7.91 4.02 15.47
C ARG A 665 8.11 2.56 15.81
N TYR A 666 8.96 1.89 15.06
CA TYR A 666 9.25 0.47 15.25
C TYR A 666 10.75 0.24 15.16
N ALA A 667 11.28 -0.65 15.98
CA ALA A 667 12.68 -1.03 15.98
C ALA A 667 12.95 -2.05 14.85
N ALA A 668 13.55 -1.58 13.76
CA ALA A 668 13.88 -2.39 12.58
C ALA A 668 15.32 -2.11 12.11
N GLY A 669 16.08 -3.14 11.74
CA GLY A 669 17.52 -3.03 11.43
C GLY A 669 18.41 -2.56 12.61
N GLY A 670 17.81 -2.36 13.79
CA GLY A 670 18.44 -1.75 14.96
C GLY A 670 18.14 -0.25 15.15
N VAL A 671 17.23 0.36 14.38
CA VAL A 671 16.90 1.81 14.41
C VAL A 671 15.37 2.08 14.37
N ILE A 672 14.93 3.35 14.45
CA ILE A 672 13.57 3.82 14.85
C ILE A 672 12.97 4.79 13.77
N ASN A 673 11.62 4.95 13.59
CA ASN A 673 10.94 5.44 12.33
C ASN A 673 9.69 6.42 12.48
N HIS A 674 9.25 7.27 11.49
CA HIS A 674 8.12 8.30 11.62
C HIS A 674 7.44 8.90 10.31
N ASN A 675 6.20 9.50 10.36
CA ASN A 675 5.32 10.00 9.22
C ASN A 675 4.67 11.44 9.34
N SER A 676 3.89 11.88 8.29
CA SER A 676 2.97 13.04 7.90
C SER A 676 3.20 14.59 8.19
N TYR A 677 2.58 15.56 7.43
CA TYR A 677 2.87 17.05 7.40
C TYR A 677 1.95 18.09 8.12
N TRP A 678 0.80 18.58 7.60
CA TRP A 678 0.29 19.94 8.00
C TRP A 678 -0.15 20.01 9.47
N HIS A 679 -1.01 19.07 9.87
CA HIS A 679 -1.28 18.78 11.26
C HIS A 679 0.00 18.47 12.07
N SER A 680 1.07 17.88 11.50
CA SER A 680 2.37 17.75 12.18
C SER A 680 3.05 19.09 12.37
N LYS A 681 3.04 20.00 11.40
CA LYS A 681 3.62 21.34 11.57
C LYS A 681 2.99 22.04 12.77
N ILE A 682 1.66 22.00 12.87
CA ILE A 682 0.90 22.50 14.04
C ILE A 682 1.25 21.72 15.32
N MET A 683 1.23 20.39 15.26
CA MET A 683 1.35 19.52 16.44
C MET A 683 2.79 19.46 16.97
N THR A 684 3.76 19.08 16.13
CA THR A 684 5.18 18.88 16.50
C THR A 684 5.95 20.18 16.69
N GLU A 685 5.57 21.29 16.06
CA GLU A 685 6.28 22.58 16.28
C GLU A 685 5.65 23.42 17.41
N HIS A 686 4.36 23.23 17.77
CA HIS A 686 3.62 24.18 18.61
C HIS A 686 2.59 23.65 19.63
N VAL A 687 1.90 22.52 19.39
CA VAL A 687 0.68 22.12 20.16
C VAL A 687 0.88 20.92 21.09
N LEU A 688 1.88 20.08 20.82
CA LEU A 688 2.18 18.91 21.64
C LEU A 688 2.99 19.23 22.88
N ASP A 689 2.54 18.68 24.00
CA ASP A 689 3.40 18.49 25.16
C ASP A 689 4.33 17.29 24.90
N ALA A 690 5.55 17.31 25.47
CA ALA A 690 6.55 16.25 25.21
C ALA A 690 6.08 14.82 25.58
N SER A 691 5.09 14.71 26.47
CA SER A 691 4.42 13.45 26.84
C SER A 691 3.43 12.91 25.80
N GLU A 692 3.03 13.72 24.81
CA GLU A 692 1.98 13.42 23.84
C GLU A 692 2.51 13.13 22.43
N ILE A 693 3.78 13.46 22.14
CA ILE A 693 4.40 13.26 20.81
C ILE A 693 4.28 11.81 20.34
N ILE A 694 4.33 10.89 21.30
CA ILE A 694 4.18 9.45 21.11
C ILE A 694 2.76 9.12 20.61
N ASP A 695 1.72 9.42 21.39
CA ASP A 695 0.31 9.19 21.02
C ASP A 695 -0.10 9.98 19.76
N TYR A 696 0.55 11.12 19.49
CA TYR A 696 0.32 11.90 18.28
C TYR A 696 0.77 11.16 17.03
N ALA A 697 1.99 10.65 17.10
CA ALA A 697 2.48 9.60 16.24
C ALA A 697 1.73 8.27 16.53
N GLU A 698 0.45 8.24 16.88
CA GLU A 698 -0.42 7.06 16.77
C GLU A 698 -1.69 7.31 15.93
N ALA A 699 -2.11 8.55 15.74
CA ALA A 699 -3.18 8.87 14.80
C ALA A 699 -2.72 8.87 13.33
N TYR A 700 -1.40 8.82 13.11
CA TYR A 700 -0.73 9.49 12.00
C TYR A 700 -0.35 8.62 10.79
N ALA A 701 0.58 7.68 10.94
CA ALA A 701 0.96 6.69 9.92
C ALA A 701 -0.25 5.87 9.44
N SER A 702 -1.23 5.68 10.34
CA SER A 702 -2.57 5.11 10.09
C SER A 702 -3.22 5.57 8.79
N VAL A 703 -3.02 6.85 8.45
CA VAL A 703 -3.72 7.55 7.37
C VAL A 703 -2.92 7.50 6.03
N MET A 704 -1.67 7.01 6.04
CA MET A 704 -0.70 7.29 4.96
C MET A 704 -0.35 6.09 4.05
N ALA A 705 -0.81 4.88 4.38
CA ALA A 705 -0.43 3.64 3.71
C ALA A 705 -0.96 3.51 2.25
N THR A 706 -0.27 2.74 1.39
CA THR A 706 -0.46 2.76 -0.08
C THR A 706 -0.20 1.39 -0.72
N ALA A 707 -1.25 0.56 -0.88
CA ALA A 707 -1.11 -0.84 -1.31
C ALA A 707 -0.67 -1.03 -2.79
N PRO A 708 -0.03 -2.16 -3.17
CA PRO A 708 0.46 -2.40 -4.53
C PRO A 708 -0.61 -2.28 -5.61
N GLY A 709 -0.37 -1.40 -6.59
CA GLY A 709 -1.30 -1.15 -7.69
C GLY A 709 -2.52 -0.32 -7.32
N GLN A 710 -2.61 0.17 -6.07
CA GLN A 710 -3.56 1.20 -5.67
C GLN A 710 -2.85 2.55 -5.55
N PHE A 711 -3.58 3.58 -5.96
CA PHE A 711 -3.19 4.97 -5.77
C PHE A 711 -3.65 5.42 -4.39
N ASN A 712 -2.75 6.00 -3.58
CA ASN A 712 -3.14 6.65 -2.35
C ASN A 712 -3.20 8.18 -2.57
N PRO A 713 -4.40 8.80 -2.54
CA PRO A 713 -4.52 10.25 -2.51
C PRO A 713 -3.74 10.85 -1.35
N TYR A 714 -3.63 10.09 -0.24
CA TYR A 714 -2.92 10.52 0.94
C TYR A 714 -1.44 10.75 0.64
N LYS A 715 -0.61 9.70 0.55
CA LYS A 715 0.86 9.83 0.38
C LYS A 715 1.31 10.83 -0.69
N LEU A 716 0.68 10.87 -1.87
CA LEU A 716 1.12 11.72 -2.98
C LEU A 716 1.00 13.23 -2.70
N GLY A 717 -0.11 13.67 -2.13
CA GLY A 717 -0.44 15.10 -2.12
C GLY A 717 0.51 15.98 -1.32
N ILE A 718 0.91 15.50 -0.15
CA ILE A 718 1.80 16.27 0.73
C ILE A 718 3.27 16.16 0.31
N GLU A 719 3.72 15.06 -0.31
CA GLU A 719 5.07 15.04 -0.87
C GLU A 719 5.19 16.02 -2.05
N LEU A 720 4.10 16.23 -2.83
CA LEU A 720 4.01 17.34 -3.78
C LEU A 720 4.06 18.71 -3.06
N PHE A 721 3.33 18.94 -1.96
CA PHE A 721 3.43 20.20 -1.21
C PHE A 721 4.82 20.45 -0.60
N ARG A 722 5.52 19.42 -0.12
CA ARG A 722 6.92 19.50 0.32
C ARG A 722 7.85 19.92 -0.84
N ASN A 723 7.73 19.26 -2.00
CA ASN A 723 8.52 19.58 -3.19
C ASN A 723 8.26 21.03 -3.65
N ILE A 724 7.00 21.50 -3.56
CA ILE A 724 6.63 22.89 -3.84
C ILE A 724 7.24 23.87 -2.83
N GLU A 725 7.24 23.56 -1.51
CA GLU A 725 7.88 24.42 -0.49
C GLU A 725 9.38 24.56 -0.79
N ASP A 726 10.06 23.43 -0.98
CA ASP A 726 11.51 23.37 -1.17
C ASP A 726 11.97 24.02 -2.48
N ARG A 727 11.32 23.71 -3.61
CA ARG A 727 11.67 24.30 -4.92
C ARG A 727 11.48 25.81 -4.94
N TRP A 728 10.42 26.34 -4.31
CA TRP A 728 10.21 27.79 -4.24
C TRP A 728 11.07 28.48 -3.18
N ASN A 729 11.51 27.77 -2.14
CA ASN A 729 12.56 28.24 -1.23
C ASN A 729 13.93 28.33 -1.92
N LYS A 730 14.30 27.30 -2.71
CA LYS A 730 15.57 27.22 -3.46
C LYS A 730 15.57 28.02 -4.77
N GLY A 731 14.41 28.40 -5.30
CA GLY A 731 14.28 29.11 -6.58
C GLY A 731 14.42 28.22 -7.82
N GLN A 732 14.05 26.95 -7.72
CA GLN A 732 14.11 25.92 -8.77
C GLN A 732 12.84 25.94 -9.65
N PHE A 733 12.58 27.08 -10.27
CA PHE A 733 11.42 27.33 -11.13
C PHE A 733 11.71 28.35 -12.23
N GLY A 734 11.00 28.24 -13.35
CA GLY A 734 11.07 29.17 -14.47
C GLY A 734 12.24 28.93 -15.41
N LYS A 735 12.28 29.76 -16.45
CA LYS A 735 13.09 29.54 -17.66
C LYS A 735 14.57 29.24 -17.41
N GLU A 736 15.22 29.95 -16.49
CA GLU A 736 16.65 29.75 -16.17
C GLU A 736 16.94 28.39 -15.53
N TRP A 737 15.97 27.80 -14.81
CA TRP A 737 16.05 26.46 -14.25
C TRP A 737 15.71 25.39 -15.31
N GLU A 738 14.64 25.61 -16.06
CA GLU A 738 14.14 24.67 -17.07
C GLU A 738 15.16 24.43 -18.20
N GLU A 739 15.71 25.50 -18.79
CA GLU A 739 16.71 25.44 -19.87
C GLU A 739 18.14 25.08 -19.39
N CYS A 740 18.35 24.80 -18.10
CA CYS A 740 19.66 24.40 -17.58
C CYS A 740 19.96 22.93 -17.90
N GLU A 741 20.77 22.68 -18.94
CA GLU A 741 21.26 21.34 -19.32
C GLU A 741 22.42 20.84 -18.43
N ASP A 742 23.03 21.71 -17.62
CA ASP A 742 24.09 21.34 -16.68
C ASP A 742 23.50 20.77 -15.38
N LEU A 743 23.66 19.46 -15.19
CA LEU A 743 23.21 18.71 -14.03
C LEU A 743 23.86 19.20 -12.72
N ALA A 744 25.16 19.52 -12.73
CA ALA A 744 25.86 19.97 -11.53
C ALA A 744 25.42 21.39 -11.11
N ALA A 745 25.06 22.23 -12.08
CA ALA A 745 24.43 23.53 -11.82
C ALA A 745 22.99 23.38 -11.29
N LYS A 746 22.25 22.33 -11.69
CA LYS A 746 20.92 22.02 -11.14
C LYS A 746 20.99 21.49 -9.70
N GLU A 747 21.87 20.55 -9.39
CA GLU A 747 22.04 19.99 -8.04
C GLU A 747 22.44 21.05 -7.00
N SER A 748 23.32 21.99 -7.39
CA SER A 748 23.80 23.06 -6.51
C SER A 748 22.90 24.32 -6.46
N TRP A 749 21.72 24.28 -7.09
CA TRP A 749 20.85 25.45 -7.26
C TRP A 749 20.10 25.83 -5.98
N ASN A 750 20.64 26.80 -5.24
CA ASN A 750 19.94 27.42 -4.12
C ASN A 750 20.07 28.96 -4.14
N ARG A 751 18.98 29.64 -4.50
CA ARG A 751 18.85 31.11 -4.53
C ARG A 751 18.30 31.70 -3.22
N GLN A 752 17.97 30.86 -2.22
CA GLN A 752 17.50 31.27 -0.89
C GLN A 752 16.35 32.29 -0.91
N LEU A 753 15.36 32.09 -1.80
CA LEU A 753 14.26 33.03 -2.01
C LEU A 753 13.19 32.97 -0.91
N GLY A 754 13.03 31.82 -0.24
CA GLY A 754 12.05 31.65 0.86
C GLY A 754 10.57 31.67 0.45
N LEU A 755 10.25 31.55 -0.84
CA LEU A 755 8.90 31.73 -1.39
C LEU A 755 7.98 30.48 -1.27
N GLY A 756 8.46 29.40 -0.63
CA GLY A 756 7.76 28.12 -0.55
C GLY A 756 6.35 28.22 0.05
N ARG A 757 6.22 28.87 1.21
CA ARG A 757 4.94 29.02 1.92
C ARG A 757 3.93 29.89 1.15
N GLU A 758 4.39 30.93 0.45
CA GLU A 758 3.55 31.71 -0.46
C GLU A 758 3.06 30.85 -1.65
N LYS A 759 3.95 30.04 -2.24
CA LYS A 759 3.57 29.14 -3.34
C LYS A 759 2.58 28.07 -2.88
N ILE A 760 2.72 27.46 -1.70
CA ILE A 760 1.73 26.51 -1.18
C ILE A 760 0.33 27.15 -1.13
N PHE A 761 0.21 28.37 -0.61
CA PHE A 761 -1.08 29.07 -0.53
C PHE A 761 -1.65 29.47 -1.91
N GLN A 762 -0.78 29.83 -2.87
CA GLN A 762 -1.20 29.99 -4.27
C GLN A 762 -1.72 28.67 -4.86
N VAL A 763 -1.02 27.55 -4.63
CA VAL A 763 -1.40 26.25 -5.19
C VAL A 763 -2.71 25.73 -4.58
N ARG A 764 -2.84 25.82 -3.25
CA ARG A 764 -4.09 25.56 -2.50
C ARG A 764 -5.29 26.31 -3.09
N SER A 765 -5.12 27.57 -3.50
CA SER A 765 -6.24 28.43 -3.90
C SER A 765 -6.73 28.21 -5.34
N ILE A 766 -5.87 27.76 -6.26
CA ILE A 766 -6.20 27.72 -7.70
C ILE A 766 -6.44 26.30 -8.24
N TYR A 767 -5.70 25.30 -7.74
CA TYR A 767 -5.63 23.98 -8.36
C TYR A 767 -6.67 22.99 -7.78
N ASN A 768 -6.95 21.94 -8.53
CA ASN A 768 -7.60 20.69 -8.08
C ASN A 768 -6.65 19.51 -8.35
N ASP A 769 -6.94 18.31 -7.86
CA ASP A 769 -6.03 17.15 -7.94
C ASP A 769 -5.48 16.91 -9.34
N VAL A 770 -6.35 17.00 -10.37
CA VAL A 770 -5.98 16.81 -11.77
C VAL A 770 -4.97 17.88 -12.22
N THR A 771 -5.25 19.16 -11.99
CA THR A 771 -4.35 20.26 -12.40
C THR A 771 -3.11 20.37 -11.51
N PHE A 772 -3.21 20.01 -10.23
CA PHE A 772 -2.12 19.96 -9.26
C PHE A 772 -1.10 18.88 -9.65
N ILE A 773 -1.59 17.69 -10.02
CA ILE A 773 -0.73 16.63 -10.55
C ILE A 773 -0.24 16.99 -11.96
N ASP A 774 -1.05 17.63 -12.82
CA ASP A 774 -0.54 18.01 -14.14
C ASP A 774 0.57 19.09 -14.08
N GLU A 775 0.49 20.05 -13.16
CA GLU A 775 1.54 21.07 -13.00
C GLU A 775 2.74 20.57 -12.18
N PHE A 776 2.52 19.90 -11.04
CA PHE A 776 3.55 19.62 -10.05
C PHE A 776 4.06 18.17 -10.05
N LEU A 777 3.34 17.21 -10.66
CA LEU A 777 3.94 15.93 -11.03
C LEU A 777 4.83 16.14 -12.27
N THR A 778 6.03 16.68 -12.05
CA THR A 778 7.05 16.78 -13.08
C THR A 778 7.67 15.40 -13.33
N GLU A 779 8.35 15.23 -14.47
CA GLU A 779 9.08 13.99 -14.75
C GLU A 779 10.19 13.76 -13.70
N ASP A 780 10.79 14.84 -13.20
CA ASP A 780 11.82 14.80 -12.17
C ASP A 780 11.24 14.42 -10.80
N PHE A 781 10.10 14.98 -10.38
CA PHE A 781 9.40 14.52 -9.16
C PHE A 781 8.95 13.05 -9.28
N ALA A 782 8.47 12.63 -10.45
CA ALA A 782 8.09 11.23 -10.68
C ALA A 782 9.30 10.27 -10.71
N ARG A 783 10.50 10.76 -11.06
CA ARG A 783 11.78 10.08 -10.85
C ARG A 783 12.14 10.03 -9.36
N GLU A 784 12.13 11.17 -8.65
CA GLU A 784 12.45 11.32 -7.21
C GLU A 784 11.54 10.50 -6.27
N GLN A 785 10.28 10.27 -6.67
CA GLN A 785 9.26 9.53 -5.91
C GLN A 785 8.87 8.17 -6.56
N LYS A 786 9.59 7.74 -7.61
CA LYS A 786 9.50 6.41 -8.25
C LYS A 786 8.09 5.94 -8.62
N LEU A 787 7.31 6.80 -9.26
CA LEU A 787 5.88 6.55 -9.55
C LEU A 787 5.61 5.72 -10.83
N PHE A 788 6.63 5.07 -11.39
CA PHE A 788 6.53 4.30 -12.65
C PHE A 788 6.08 2.85 -12.40
N THR A 789 4.99 2.41 -13.04
CA THR A 789 4.43 1.04 -12.90
C THR A 789 4.45 0.23 -14.19
N PHE A 790 4.63 -1.09 -14.05
CA PHE A 790 4.75 -2.06 -15.15
C PHE A 790 3.38 -2.56 -15.63
N GLY A 791 3.27 -2.88 -16.92
CA GLY A 791 2.07 -3.45 -17.54
C GLY A 791 2.21 -4.95 -17.81
N TYR A 792 1.08 -5.66 -17.89
CA TYR A 792 1.08 -7.10 -18.18
C TYR A 792 0.78 -7.37 -19.66
N ASN A 793 1.82 -7.67 -20.44
CA ASN A 793 1.67 -7.92 -21.87
C ASN A 793 1.01 -9.28 -22.12
N LYS A 794 -0.29 -9.24 -22.44
CA LYS A 794 -1.15 -10.42 -22.71
C LYS A 794 -0.66 -11.31 -23.87
N LYS A 795 0.27 -10.86 -24.73
CA LYS A 795 0.85 -11.68 -25.81
C LYS A 795 2.12 -12.44 -25.38
N SER A 796 3.03 -11.81 -24.66
CA SER A 796 4.26 -12.47 -24.16
C SER A 796 4.05 -13.23 -22.86
N ARG A 797 2.96 -12.94 -22.13
CA ARG A 797 2.68 -13.38 -20.75
C ARG A 797 3.71 -12.90 -19.72
N GLN A 798 4.49 -11.88 -20.06
CA GLN A 798 5.48 -11.26 -19.18
C GLN A 798 4.99 -9.89 -18.70
N TRP A 799 5.50 -9.48 -17.55
CA TRP A 799 5.42 -8.08 -17.11
C TRP A 799 6.47 -7.29 -17.88
N GLU A 800 6.04 -6.28 -18.60
CA GLU A 800 6.88 -5.43 -19.44
C GLU A 800 6.71 -3.96 -19.01
N ILE A 801 7.70 -3.14 -19.31
CA ILE A 801 7.58 -1.69 -19.16
C ILE A 801 6.64 -1.23 -20.28
N GLU A 802 5.38 -0.93 -19.93
CA GLU A 802 4.30 -0.75 -20.92
C GLU A 802 4.58 0.42 -21.87
N SER A 803 5.20 1.49 -21.34
CA SER A 803 6.14 2.33 -22.09
C SER A 803 7.13 3.01 -21.14
N ARG A 804 8.17 3.65 -21.71
CA ARG A 804 9.12 4.52 -20.97
C ARG A 804 8.73 6.00 -21.01
N GLU A 805 7.60 6.33 -21.61
CA GLU A 805 7.23 7.72 -21.88
C GLU A 805 6.37 8.24 -20.72
N PHE A 806 6.98 9.07 -19.88
CA PHE A 806 6.33 9.67 -18.70
C PHE A 806 4.98 10.31 -19.03
N ALA A 807 4.84 10.90 -20.23
CA ALA A 807 3.59 11.45 -20.73
C ALA A 807 2.42 10.45 -20.69
N GLU A 808 2.62 9.18 -21.10
CA GLU A 808 1.54 8.18 -21.12
C GLU A 808 1.14 7.75 -19.71
N ILE A 809 2.11 7.58 -18.80
CA ILE A 809 1.86 7.20 -17.41
C ILE A 809 1.16 8.35 -16.65
N LYS A 810 1.60 9.58 -16.89
CA LYS A 810 0.95 10.79 -16.38
C LYS A 810 -0.48 10.90 -16.88
N GLN A 811 -0.72 10.72 -18.19
CA GLN A 811 -2.07 10.71 -18.77
C GLN A 811 -2.95 9.59 -18.17
N LYS A 812 -2.41 8.39 -17.96
CA LYS A 812 -3.13 7.25 -17.35
C LYS A 812 -3.53 7.51 -15.90
N LEU A 813 -2.70 8.22 -15.13
CA LEU A 813 -2.97 8.61 -13.74
C LEU A 813 -3.91 9.82 -13.66
N LEU A 814 -3.71 10.84 -14.52
CA LEU A 814 -4.64 11.96 -14.68
C LEU A 814 -6.03 11.47 -15.13
N PHE A 815 -6.13 10.43 -15.95
CA PHE A 815 -7.41 9.83 -16.34
C PHE A 815 -8.14 9.17 -15.17
N GLN A 816 -7.44 8.50 -14.25
CA GLN A 816 -8.07 7.91 -13.05
C GLN A 816 -8.65 8.98 -12.10
N LEU A 817 -8.12 10.20 -12.12
CA LEU A 817 -8.57 11.32 -11.29
C LEU A 817 -9.56 12.23 -12.03
N THR A 818 -9.42 12.35 -13.36
CA THR A 818 -10.38 13.03 -14.23
C THR A 818 -11.72 12.33 -14.13
N ASN A 819 -12.75 13.07 -13.70
CA ASN A 819 -14.09 12.54 -13.51
C ASN A 819 -14.14 11.30 -12.59
N PHE A 820 -13.16 11.13 -11.68
CA PHE A 820 -12.98 9.97 -10.79
C PHE A 820 -12.89 8.61 -11.50
N GLY A 821 -12.39 8.59 -12.74
CA GLY A 821 -12.38 7.39 -13.58
C GLY A 821 -13.79 6.92 -13.99
N GLN A 822 -14.81 7.76 -13.80
CA GLN A 822 -16.18 7.53 -14.26
C GLN A 822 -16.33 8.05 -15.69
N PRO A 823 -17.09 7.36 -16.55
CA PRO A 823 -17.15 7.67 -17.98
C PRO A 823 -17.78 9.03 -18.27
N THR A 824 -17.19 9.77 -19.21
CA THR A 824 -17.75 11.04 -19.71
C THR A 824 -18.95 10.74 -20.63
N ILE A 825 -20.16 10.84 -20.10
CA ILE A 825 -21.43 10.70 -20.85
C ILE A 825 -22.00 12.08 -21.17
N MET A 826 -22.49 12.28 -22.41
CA MET A 826 -23.10 13.53 -22.87
C MET A 826 -24.39 13.25 -23.64
N VAL A 827 -25.36 14.16 -23.60
CA VAL A 827 -26.55 14.10 -24.48
C VAL A 827 -26.18 14.61 -25.87
N LYS A 828 -26.25 13.75 -26.89
CA LYS A 828 -25.94 14.08 -28.30
C LYS A 828 -27.19 14.47 -29.08
N ASP A 829 -28.33 13.81 -28.83
CA ASP A 829 -29.63 14.18 -29.42
C ASP A 829 -30.81 13.63 -28.57
N GLY A 830 -31.82 14.45 -28.30
CA GLY A 830 -33.08 14.10 -27.63
C GLY A 830 -34.23 13.81 -28.61
N ASN A 831 -34.00 13.92 -29.92
CA ASN A 831 -34.95 13.53 -30.96
C ASN A 831 -34.39 12.47 -31.92
N PHE A 832 -33.66 11.49 -31.38
CA PHE A 832 -32.95 10.51 -32.19
C PHE A 832 -33.87 9.76 -33.14
N GLY A 833 -33.45 9.66 -34.41
CA GLY A 833 -34.22 9.07 -35.50
C GLY A 833 -35.54 9.79 -35.82
N ASN A 834 -35.74 11.01 -35.31
CA ASN A 834 -37.01 11.75 -35.29
C ASN A 834 -38.16 10.97 -34.61
N ARG A 835 -37.86 10.36 -33.45
CA ARG A 835 -38.80 9.56 -32.65
C ARG A 835 -38.93 10.03 -31.19
N ALA A 836 -38.26 11.13 -30.83
CA ALA A 836 -38.06 11.56 -29.45
C ALA A 836 -37.38 10.49 -28.55
N GLU A 837 -36.62 9.57 -29.14
CA GLU A 837 -35.68 8.71 -28.41
C GLU A 837 -34.48 9.55 -27.96
N LEU A 838 -33.91 9.25 -26.79
CA LEU A 838 -32.69 9.90 -26.31
C LEU A 838 -31.46 9.19 -26.89
N LEU A 839 -30.44 9.95 -27.27
CA LEU A 839 -29.12 9.51 -27.69
C LEU A 839 -28.07 10.13 -26.76
N LEU A 840 -27.48 9.26 -25.95
CA LEU A 840 -26.29 9.53 -25.16
C LEU A 840 -25.05 9.15 -25.97
N HIS A 841 -23.96 9.87 -25.75
CA HIS A 841 -22.64 9.58 -26.30
C HIS A 841 -21.66 9.41 -25.14
N HIS A 842 -21.02 8.24 -25.06
CA HIS A 842 -19.87 8.02 -24.22
C HIS A 842 -18.63 8.48 -24.97
N ARG A 843 -18.03 9.59 -24.53
CA ARG A 843 -16.73 10.05 -25.02
C ARG A 843 -15.67 9.05 -24.56
N PHE A 844 -15.29 8.14 -25.45
CA PHE A 844 -14.36 7.05 -25.16
C PHE A 844 -12.93 7.55 -24.98
N GLU A 845 -12.42 7.44 -23.74
CA GLU A 845 -11.10 7.91 -23.32
C GLU A 845 -10.15 6.72 -23.00
N GLY A 846 -10.33 5.59 -23.70
CA GLY A 846 -9.48 4.39 -23.57
C GLY A 846 -10.01 3.30 -22.63
N VAL A 847 -11.08 3.58 -21.86
CA VAL A 847 -11.73 2.60 -20.97
C VAL A 847 -13.14 2.29 -21.45
N GLU A 848 -13.48 1.00 -21.54
CA GLU A 848 -14.81 0.53 -21.94
C GLU A 848 -15.78 0.49 -20.75
N LEU A 849 -17.07 0.69 -21.03
CA LEU A 849 -18.12 0.70 -20.00
C LEU A 849 -18.34 -0.70 -19.41
N LYS A 850 -18.64 -0.75 -18.10
CA LYS A 850 -19.21 -1.94 -17.45
C LYS A 850 -20.61 -2.19 -18.00
N MET A 851 -20.80 -3.28 -18.74
CA MET A 851 -22.02 -3.57 -19.52
C MET A 851 -23.25 -3.88 -18.68
N ASP A 852 -23.06 -4.35 -17.45
CA ASP A 852 -24.10 -4.49 -16.41
C ASP A 852 -24.57 -3.10 -15.94
N TYR A 853 -23.65 -2.28 -15.42
CA TYR A 853 -23.96 -0.92 -14.94
C TYR A 853 -24.57 -0.03 -16.05
N ALA A 854 -24.04 -0.13 -17.27
CA ALA A 854 -24.55 0.64 -18.41
C ALA A 854 -26.00 0.27 -18.80
N ARG A 855 -26.42 -0.99 -18.58
CA ARG A 855 -27.81 -1.41 -18.81
C ARG A 855 -28.73 -0.87 -17.73
N ASP A 856 -28.38 -1.04 -16.47
CA ASP A 856 -29.21 -0.58 -15.34
C ASP A 856 -29.41 0.95 -15.37
N VAL A 857 -28.35 1.71 -15.71
CA VAL A 857 -28.42 3.16 -15.92
C VAL A 857 -29.30 3.53 -17.12
N LEU A 858 -29.24 2.78 -18.23
CA LEU A 858 -30.13 3.00 -19.38
C LEU A 858 -31.61 2.76 -19.04
N GLU A 859 -31.93 1.77 -18.20
CA GLU A 859 -33.30 1.59 -17.72
C GLU A 859 -33.76 2.78 -16.87
N ASN A 860 -32.92 3.23 -15.95
CA ASN A 860 -33.25 4.33 -15.03
C ASN A 860 -33.39 5.67 -15.77
N ILE A 861 -32.52 5.99 -16.73
CA ILE A 861 -32.69 7.15 -17.61
C ILE A 861 -33.97 7.01 -18.44
N SER A 862 -34.32 5.82 -18.92
CA SER A 862 -35.57 5.58 -19.65
C SER A 862 -36.82 5.74 -18.78
N ARG A 863 -36.76 5.44 -17.47
CA ARG A 863 -37.85 5.75 -16.51
C ARG A 863 -38.08 7.25 -16.34
N ILE A 864 -37.02 8.06 -16.38
CA ILE A 864 -37.08 9.53 -16.33
C ILE A 864 -37.59 10.09 -17.68
N TRP A 865 -36.99 9.67 -18.79
CA TRP A 865 -37.30 10.15 -20.14
C TRP A 865 -38.66 9.64 -20.70
N ARG A 866 -39.14 8.50 -20.16
CA ARG A 866 -40.36 7.77 -20.53
C ARG A 866 -40.45 7.35 -22.01
N ARG A 867 -39.30 7.21 -22.67
CA ARG A 867 -39.09 6.78 -24.06
C ARG A 867 -37.79 5.99 -24.18
N PRO A 868 -37.53 5.27 -25.29
CA PRO A 868 -36.28 4.55 -25.48
C PRO A 868 -35.04 5.45 -25.35
N VAL A 869 -33.96 4.86 -24.84
CA VAL A 869 -32.68 5.52 -24.65
C VAL A 869 -31.60 4.69 -25.36
N ASN A 870 -30.77 5.40 -26.12
CA ASN A 870 -29.67 4.89 -26.91
C ASN A 870 -28.36 5.44 -26.33
N LEU A 871 -27.28 4.66 -26.39
CA LEU A 871 -25.94 5.05 -25.96
C LEU A 871 -24.91 4.60 -27.00
N GLU A 872 -24.23 5.55 -27.62
CA GLU A 872 -23.03 5.32 -28.42
C GLU A 872 -21.84 5.06 -27.49
N THR A 873 -21.13 3.95 -27.68
CA THR A 873 -19.90 3.62 -26.95
C THR A 873 -19.00 2.73 -27.79
N ILE A 874 -17.75 2.57 -27.40
CA ILE A 874 -16.86 1.52 -27.89
C ILE A 874 -16.93 0.31 -26.95
N VAL A 875 -16.95 -0.91 -27.52
CA VAL A 875 -16.87 -2.22 -26.83
C VAL A 875 -16.06 -3.19 -27.69
N GLU A 876 -15.11 -3.91 -27.10
CA GLU A 876 -14.08 -4.71 -27.79
C GLU A 876 -13.38 -3.93 -28.93
N GLY A 877 -13.10 -2.64 -28.72
CA GLY A 877 -12.51 -1.75 -29.73
C GLY A 877 -13.39 -1.47 -30.95
N LYS A 878 -14.71 -1.70 -30.87
CA LYS A 878 -15.69 -1.43 -31.97
C LYS A 878 -16.83 -0.54 -31.49
N GLY A 879 -17.32 0.34 -32.36
CA GLY A 879 -18.52 1.12 -32.10
C GLY A 879 -19.75 0.23 -31.90
N ARG A 880 -20.47 0.45 -30.79
CA ARG A 880 -21.77 -0.15 -30.48
C ARG A 880 -22.76 0.96 -30.12
N LEU A 881 -23.99 0.79 -30.59
CA LEU A 881 -25.13 1.44 -29.99
C LEU A 881 -25.80 0.43 -29.04
N LEU A 882 -25.87 0.77 -27.76
CA LEU A 882 -26.71 0.09 -26.79
C LEU A 882 -28.07 0.79 -26.79
N THR A 883 -29.17 0.05 -26.88
CA THR A 883 -30.53 0.61 -26.92
C THR A 883 -31.42 -0.16 -25.96
N TYR A 884 -32.00 0.56 -24.98
CA TYR A 884 -33.09 0.07 -24.14
C TYR A 884 -34.42 0.61 -24.66
N ASN A 885 -35.36 -0.28 -24.96
CA ASN A 885 -36.62 0.07 -25.62
C ASN A 885 -37.81 0.32 -24.66
N GLY A 886 -37.61 0.12 -23.34
CA GLY A 886 -38.67 0.15 -22.32
C GLY A 886 -39.06 -1.22 -21.76
N SER A 887 -38.54 -2.33 -22.32
CA SER A 887 -38.66 -3.70 -21.78
C SER A 887 -37.40 -4.54 -21.94
N ASP A 888 -36.67 -4.37 -23.06
CA ASP A 888 -35.55 -5.20 -23.46
C ASP A 888 -34.32 -4.35 -23.84
N HIS A 889 -33.15 -4.90 -23.57
CA HIS A 889 -31.87 -4.37 -24.05
C HIS A 889 -31.52 -4.98 -25.40
N SER A 890 -30.99 -4.16 -26.30
CA SER A 890 -30.47 -4.57 -27.61
C SER A 890 -29.17 -3.84 -27.91
N ASP A 891 -28.29 -4.48 -28.68
CA ASP A 891 -27.06 -3.86 -29.16
C ASP A 891 -26.92 -4.01 -30.68
N ARG A 892 -26.28 -3.04 -31.33
CA ARG A 892 -25.92 -3.10 -32.75
C ARG A 892 -24.56 -2.46 -33.00
N PRO A 893 -23.77 -2.95 -33.96
CA PRO A 893 -22.56 -2.27 -34.39
C PRO A 893 -22.90 -0.93 -35.05
N ILE A 894 -22.07 0.09 -34.81
CA ILE A 894 -22.11 1.39 -35.47
C ILE A 894 -20.70 1.83 -35.84
N GLU A 895 -20.60 2.78 -36.76
CA GLU A 895 -19.40 3.60 -36.90
C GLU A 895 -19.40 4.63 -35.75
N TYR A 896 -18.32 4.69 -34.97
CA TYR A 896 -18.21 5.60 -33.82
C TYR A 896 -17.47 6.86 -34.27
N GLU A 897 -18.14 8.00 -34.19
CA GLU A 897 -17.58 9.33 -34.45
C GLU A 897 -17.25 9.99 -33.09
N PRO A 898 -15.99 10.37 -32.83
CA PRO A 898 -15.65 11.18 -31.64
C PRO A 898 -16.33 12.56 -31.69
N VAL A 899 -16.68 13.08 -30.51
CA VAL A 899 -17.32 14.38 -30.26
C VAL A 899 -16.37 15.32 -29.52
#